data_AF-A0A7W9FKX3-F1
#
_entry.id   AF-A0A7W9FKX3-F1
#
_cell.length_a   1.000
_cell.length_b   1.000
_cell.length_c   1.000
_cell.angle_alpha   90.00
_cell.angle_beta   90.00
_cell.angle_gamma   90.00
#
_symmetry.space_group_name_H-M   'P 1'
#
loop_
_entity.id
_entity.type
_entity.pdbx_description
1 polymer ?
#
loop_
_entity_poly.entity_id
_entity_poly.type
_entity_poly.pdbx_seq_one_letter_code
_entity_poly.pdbx_strand_id
1 'polypeptide(L)'
;MRFTTPRSAGFGGLLSGVSFAAFAVCLAPGAARAADCTADAATISADCTNYSNSATLGTLSNTATISAPGGVSANSVALKNSGTVTTLDNDGTITAVGANGFHSAGLENQGQIGTLNNSGTISSERGETGDVASAVDITNDGTIGSIVNSGSITGDDYGIRNNGGDLIGSIENSGTITGALGINSSSAVTSFENTDTGTITGVNISMQDGQSVDSFVNAGAITAPEGVALGGVAIVCGSFPEVCGTFGTISNSGTIEGNATLSGLSLLSLGTLADKAGSVENSGTISGATGVAGFLLTLGILDNQLGGTITGDGAGLGVALSSIDALTNDGTISATADASIFSTIASGAGVTLPDALSTVTGNAAILAILSNIGTFTSNGTLSSTSNGFAAGLLGVGSTFGSVTNGVDGTISVSGSLALGIGLAGGSAGTLQNDGAVDVTAAGDGGTAIGILAAGPTAFGVEGDATEIGTFGNTGTVTATGDIALGGLFALASADSFTNAGTIEGEGTTLGGGLIVASSDIGSFENSGTIEGSGIYSGGMAVIGLGAMAQNLGDAGLSGPLGDNAILALLSGLGDTALATPTTIDSLDNSGTISGGLLGLYVGGGATVGPIENSGTIESGSVALYVDGGATIGDLDNSGTITGPEAIALYGDAAFGTITNTGTIAGTIKNRTTDDLVFIGATGDDYGLITGYSADPATLVTGLIDSKNSGVIFQSGNTRLNSDIDVGTNTVTNDGTLRLDDAVSITGNYSQSAAARLVIAATRNAMGQLTVSGSAGLAGSSIVIVPIGGYHFSGDIAAILSAGTLDLTGTTVKVGTETITFSTETVDGVTRLLADLPDQGPSSAYSEIGAEAGPAGAAMGTTLDVLAGGESDEAIAFQSTVLTTLLALDEADQPQAIAELAPSGDTPGWQAGFTAGTLFGDAVGQRQFGGFGAGAPAASPVSGYADAAPQRGNEAWRALTGAETAGRPGEGFDGEVWLQGLGGVANGPGYDMKGGGLAFGADVALSDSVLLGAAGSWLSLDTDAAAAEATQQLYQALVYASWRAGAFHVDAQAGGSYGHIEQSRTIGFLGAVARSDFDGVGATARAEAGYDLALAAGGPILTPLAGIAFQRNVYDPYRETGAGAANLSVDGQDVNNLTSTLGATIAWPVATGFGRWTPELRAVWLHDYLDDPVVTTGTLAGTPFATATDRLAADGAEVGAALALETGRLLFGAEYVGQFRSGYESHAGLAKGALRF
;
A
#
# COMPACT_ATOMS: atom_id res chain seq x y z
N MET A 1 -27.88 42.55 -26.64
CA MET A 1 -27.47 42.91 -28.01
C MET A 1 -27.45 41.64 -28.84
N ARG A 2 -28.38 41.56 -29.79
CA ARG A 2 -28.48 40.59 -30.89
C ARG A 2 -28.13 41.33 -32.17
N PHE A 3 -27.49 40.69 -33.14
CA PHE A 3 -27.67 40.88 -34.60
C PHE A 3 -27.04 39.66 -35.29
N THR A 4 -27.74 38.62 -35.78
CA THR A 4 -28.62 38.46 -36.96
C THR A 4 -28.01 38.90 -38.32
N THR A 5 -27.48 37.90 -39.07
CA THR A 5 -27.74 37.48 -40.49
C THR A 5 -28.41 38.48 -41.48
N PRO A 6 -28.20 38.43 -42.83
CA PRO A 6 -28.35 37.19 -43.64
C PRO A 6 -27.67 37.03 -45.03
N ARG A 7 -27.74 35.78 -45.54
CA ARG A 7 -27.97 35.28 -46.93
C ARG A 7 -27.26 35.89 -48.15
N SER A 8 -26.56 35.00 -48.88
CA SER A 8 -26.79 34.63 -50.30
C SER A 8 -25.97 33.37 -50.61
N ALA A 9 -26.53 32.16 -50.73
CA ALA A 9 -27.13 31.55 -51.92
C ALA A 9 -26.17 31.33 -53.11
N GLY A 10 -25.78 30.07 -53.33
CA GLY A 10 -25.90 29.44 -54.65
C GLY A 10 -24.63 29.05 -55.42
N PHE A 11 -24.51 27.74 -55.65
CA PHE A 11 -23.85 27.04 -56.77
C PHE A 11 -22.33 26.80 -56.76
N GLY A 12 -21.98 25.51 -56.96
CA GLY A 12 -20.85 25.14 -57.82
C GLY A 12 -20.04 23.92 -57.40
N GLY A 13 -20.56 22.71 -57.63
CA GLY A 13 -19.73 21.52 -57.80
C GLY A 13 -19.33 21.30 -59.27
N LEU A 14 -18.29 20.49 -59.43
CA LEU A 14 -17.81 19.77 -60.62
C LEU A 14 -17.04 20.49 -61.76
N LEU A 15 -15.91 19.81 -62.07
CA LEU A 15 -15.29 19.55 -63.37
C LEU A 15 -14.27 20.53 -63.97
N SER A 16 -13.02 20.02 -63.97
CA SER A 16 -12.10 19.84 -65.10
C SER A 16 -11.92 20.97 -66.12
N GLY A 17 -10.66 21.34 -66.38
CA GLY A 17 -10.30 21.85 -67.70
C GLY A 17 -9.01 22.64 -67.79
N VAL A 18 -7.91 21.92 -68.04
CA VAL A 18 -6.78 22.30 -68.91
C VAL A 18 -5.97 23.54 -68.54
N SER A 19 -4.69 23.36 -68.26
CA SER A 19 -3.68 24.40 -68.46
C SER A 19 -2.52 23.85 -69.27
N PHE A 20 -2.43 24.39 -70.48
CA PHE A 20 -1.36 24.27 -71.45
C PHE A 20 -0.01 24.68 -70.85
N ALA A 21 1.01 23.84 -71.01
CA ALA A 21 2.41 24.26 -71.07
C ALA A 21 3.22 23.27 -71.92
N ALA A 22 2.92 23.26 -73.23
CA ALA A 22 3.83 22.77 -74.26
C ALA A 22 4.29 23.97 -75.10
N PHE A 23 5.54 23.89 -75.57
CA PHE A 23 6.28 24.83 -76.42
C PHE A 23 6.97 26.03 -75.75
N ALA A 24 8.20 25.78 -75.29
CA ALA A 24 9.31 26.72 -75.41
C ALA A 24 10.52 25.99 -76.00
N VAL A 25 10.59 25.96 -77.34
CA VAL A 25 11.84 25.68 -78.06
C VAL A 25 12.71 26.93 -77.92
N CYS A 26 13.75 26.86 -77.11
CA CYS A 26 14.84 27.81 -77.11
C CYS A 26 16.10 27.09 -77.57
N LEU A 27 16.65 27.51 -78.70
CA LEU A 27 17.93 27.04 -79.21
C LEU A 27 19.05 27.43 -78.22
N ALA A 28 19.70 26.42 -77.65
CA ALA A 28 21.03 26.49 -77.04
C ALA A 28 21.95 25.49 -77.78
N PRO A 29 23.27 25.76 -77.83
CA PRO A 29 24.18 25.24 -78.86
C PRO A 29 24.48 23.75 -78.69
N GLY A 30 24.87 23.09 -79.79
CA GLY A 30 25.01 21.64 -79.88
C GLY A 30 25.70 20.99 -78.68
N ALA A 31 24.97 20.07 -78.01
CA ALA A 31 25.53 19.19 -77.02
C ALA A 31 26.62 18.33 -77.69
N ALA A 32 27.87 18.55 -77.28
CA ALA A 32 28.93 17.58 -77.52
C ALA A 32 28.47 16.26 -76.89
N ARG A 33 28.50 15.16 -77.65
CA ARG A 33 28.43 13.83 -77.03
C ARG A 33 29.57 13.77 -76.02
N ALA A 34 29.27 13.52 -74.74
CA ALA A 34 30.30 13.24 -73.76
C ALA A 34 31.19 12.11 -74.29
N ALA A 35 32.50 12.25 -74.13
CA ALA A 35 33.44 11.20 -74.53
C ALA A 35 33.35 10.04 -73.53
N ASP A 36 33.68 8.83 -73.99
CA ASP A 36 33.81 7.72 -73.06
C ASP A 36 34.89 8.04 -72.02
N CYS A 37 34.66 7.63 -70.77
CA CYS A 37 35.62 7.79 -69.70
C CYS A 37 36.91 7.07 -70.06
N THR A 38 38.06 7.61 -69.64
CA THR A 38 39.34 6.91 -69.85
C THR A 38 39.34 5.64 -69.00
N ALA A 39 39.45 4.47 -69.63
CA ALA A 39 39.54 3.19 -68.94
C ALA A 39 40.73 3.18 -67.95
N ASP A 40 40.54 2.52 -66.81
CA ASP A 40 41.52 2.40 -65.71
C ASP A 40 41.99 3.76 -65.12
N ALA A 41 41.28 4.87 -65.34
CA ALA A 41 41.64 6.18 -64.79
C ALA A 41 41.29 6.29 -63.29
N ALA A 42 42.29 6.60 -62.46
CA ALA A 42 42.12 6.76 -61.02
C ALA A 42 41.31 8.01 -60.59
N THR A 43 41.06 8.97 -61.48
CA THR A 43 40.32 10.20 -61.16
C THR A 43 39.44 10.62 -62.34
N ILE A 44 38.16 10.86 -62.05
CA ILE A 44 37.14 11.29 -63.00
C ILE A 44 36.59 12.62 -62.51
N SER A 45 36.99 13.70 -63.18
CA SER A 45 36.67 15.08 -62.79
C SER A 45 35.96 15.88 -63.89
N ALA A 46 35.50 15.22 -64.95
CA ALA A 46 34.72 15.79 -66.03
C ALA A 46 33.68 14.77 -66.51
N ASP A 47 32.53 15.26 -66.99
CA ASP A 47 31.43 14.40 -67.42
C ASP A 47 31.85 13.48 -68.58
N CYS A 48 31.57 12.18 -68.44
CA CYS A 48 31.94 11.17 -69.41
C CYS A 48 30.91 10.02 -69.44
N THR A 49 31.03 9.14 -70.44
CA THR A 49 30.18 7.95 -70.59
C THR A 49 30.93 6.65 -70.35
N ASN A 50 30.28 5.62 -69.80
CA ASN A 50 30.81 4.25 -69.71
C ASN A 50 32.27 4.11 -69.19
N TYR A 51 32.47 4.11 -67.88
CA TYR A 51 33.77 3.79 -67.29
C TYR A 51 33.98 2.28 -67.12
N SER A 52 35.17 1.78 -67.45
CA SER A 52 35.57 0.40 -67.18
C SER A 52 36.95 0.34 -66.53
N ASN A 53 37.07 -0.42 -65.43
CA ASN A 53 38.35 -0.78 -64.82
C ASN A 53 38.61 -2.28 -64.98
N SER A 54 39.79 -2.62 -65.48
CA SER A 54 40.33 -3.98 -65.53
C SER A 54 41.68 -4.11 -64.79
N ALA A 55 42.20 -3.00 -64.27
CA ALA A 55 43.49 -2.90 -63.59
C ALA A 55 43.36 -2.93 -62.05
N THR A 56 44.52 -2.91 -61.37
CA THR A 56 44.61 -2.67 -59.92
C THR A 56 44.79 -1.18 -59.65
N LEU A 57 43.81 -0.55 -59.01
CA LEU A 57 43.79 0.85 -58.62
C LEU A 57 43.86 0.97 -57.09
N GLY A 58 44.56 1.99 -56.61
CA GLY A 58 44.48 2.40 -55.20
C GLY A 58 43.13 3.05 -54.93
N THR A 59 42.98 4.32 -55.33
CA THR A 59 41.71 5.05 -55.21
C THR A 59 41.17 5.38 -56.59
N LEU A 60 39.87 5.13 -56.81
CA LEU A 60 39.09 5.65 -57.93
C LEU A 60 38.19 6.77 -57.39
N SER A 61 38.50 8.02 -57.72
CA SER A 61 37.72 9.19 -57.27
C SER A 61 36.86 9.74 -58.40
N ASN A 62 35.55 9.81 -58.20
CA ASN A 62 34.58 10.45 -59.09
C ASN A 62 33.97 11.69 -58.44
N THR A 63 34.19 12.86 -59.04
CA THR A 63 33.56 14.13 -58.64
C THR A 63 32.70 14.73 -59.76
N ALA A 64 32.47 13.98 -60.85
CA ALA A 64 31.73 14.41 -62.04
C ALA A 64 30.60 13.42 -62.39
N THR A 65 29.96 13.60 -63.54
CA THR A 65 28.91 12.67 -64.00
C THR A 65 29.49 11.56 -64.86
N ILE A 66 29.37 10.31 -64.41
CA ILE A 66 29.57 9.10 -65.22
C ILE A 66 28.19 8.64 -65.66
N SER A 67 27.91 8.66 -66.96
CA SER A 67 26.60 8.30 -67.49
C SER A 67 26.64 7.10 -68.45
N ALA A 68 25.63 6.25 -68.40
CA ALA A 68 25.36 5.25 -69.44
C ALA A 68 23.99 5.53 -70.08
N PRO A 69 23.93 6.37 -71.13
CA PRO A 69 22.67 6.66 -71.80
C PRO A 69 22.17 5.43 -72.56
N GLY A 70 20.89 5.08 -72.39
CA GLY A 70 20.27 3.89 -72.96
C GLY A 70 20.46 3.73 -74.47
N GLY A 71 21.19 2.67 -74.86
CA GLY A 71 21.33 2.26 -76.26
C GLY A 71 20.23 1.26 -76.64
N VAL A 72 19.67 1.38 -77.85
CA VAL A 72 18.53 0.58 -78.36
C VAL A 72 18.70 -0.97 -78.38
N SER A 73 19.81 -1.54 -77.87
CA SER A 73 20.08 -3.00 -77.97
C SER A 73 21.11 -3.58 -76.96
N ALA A 74 21.41 -2.94 -75.83
CA ALA A 74 22.45 -3.44 -74.91
C ALA A 74 22.20 -3.06 -73.44
N ASN A 75 22.85 -3.78 -72.52
CA ASN A 75 22.91 -3.41 -71.10
C ASN A 75 23.60 -2.05 -70.93
N SER A 76 23.07 -1.22 -70.04
CA SER A 76 23.59 0.12 -69.74
C SER A 76 24.32 0.10 -68.39
N VAL A 77 25.65 0.14 -68.39
CA VAL A 77 26.45 0.15 -67.15
C VAL A 77 27.34 1.39 -67.12
N ALA A 78 27.13 2.27 -66.14
CA ALA A 78 27.87 3.53 -66.06
C ALA A 78 29.32 3.31 -65.57
N LEU A 79 29.50 2.48 -64.54
CA LEU A 79 30.81 2.12 -64.01
C LEU A 79 30.92 0.59 -63.90
N LYS A 80 31.80 -0.04 -64.68
CA LYS A 80 32.08 -1.48 -64.61
C LYS A 80 33.47 -1.75 -64.03
N ASN A 81 33.56 -2.44 -62.90
CA ASN A 81 34.81 -2.88 -62.31
C ASN A 81 35.01 -4.39 -62.50
N SER A 82 36.01 -4.80 -63.28
CA SER A 82 36.48 -6.18 -63.39
C SER A 82 37.89 -6.37 -62.82
N GLY A 83 38.53 -5.30 -62.31
CA GLY A 83 39.85 -5.30 -61.68
C GLY A 83 39.78 -5.18 -60.14
N THR A 84 40.84 -4.69 -59.51
CA THR A 84 40.90 -4.45 -58.06
C THR A 84 40.92 -2.96 -57.79
N VAL A 85 40.06 -2.45 -56.91
CA VAL A 85 40.05 -1.05 -56.44
C VAL A 85 40.13 -1.08 -54.92
N THR A 86 41.15 -0.45 -54.31
CA THR A 86 41.19 -0.39 -52.83
C THR A 86 40.07 0.50 -52.29
N THR A 87 39.86 1.68 -52.88
CA THR A 87 38.80 2.63 -52.47
C THR A 87 38.15 3.26 -53.69
N LEU A 88 36.82 3.25 -53.77
CA LEU A 88 36.04 3.99 -54.76
C LEU A 88 35.31 5.13 -54.03
N ASP A 89 35.72 6.37 -54.29
CA ASP A 89 35.10 7.57 -53.73
C ASP A 89 34.19 8.21 -54.78
N ASN A 90 32.88 8.18 -54.56
CA ASN A 90 31.88 8.84 -55.40
C ASN A 90 31.28 10.06 -54.70
N ASP A 91 31.77 11.24 -55.04
CA ASP A 91 31.19 12.54 -54.65
C ASP A 91 30.33 13.15 -55.78
N GLY A 92 30.47 12.61 -57.01
CA GLY A 92 29.73 13.01 -58.20
C GLY A 92 28.47 12.17 -58.45
N THR A 93 28.08 12.04 -59.71
CA THR A 93 26.89 11.27 -60.13
C THR A 93 27.31 10.08 -60.98
N ILE A 94 26.86 8.88 -60.65
CA ILE A 94 26.98 7.67 -61.48
C ILE A 94 25.57 7.26 -61.88
N THR A 95 25.21 7.38 -63.15
CA THR A 95 23.83 7.18 -63.58
C THR A 95 23.71 6.35 -64.85
N ALA A 96 22.81 5.37 -64.85
CA ALA A 96 22.52 4.55 -66.03
C ALA A 96 21.03 4.56 -66.37
N VAL A 97 20.70 4.72 -67.65
CA VAL A 97 19.31 4.62 -68.12
C VAL A 97 19.20 3.41 -69.03
N GLY A 98 18.35 2.46 -68.66
CA GLY A 98 18.12 1.24 -69.44
C GLY A 98 17.33 1.49 -70.72
N ALA A 99 17.58 0.68 -71.75
CA ALA A 99 16.68 0.55 -72.90
C ALA A 99 15.69 -0.60 -72.68
N ASN A 100 14.54 -0.55 -73.36
CA ASN A 100 13.45 -1.53 -73.18
C ASN A 100 13.96 -2.98 -73.26
N GLY A 101 13.82 -3.74 -72.16
CA GLY A 101 14.21 -5.15 -72.07
C GLY A 101 15.68 -5.44 -71.74
N PHE A 102 16.52 -4.44 -71.40
CA PHE A 102 17.93 -4.64 -71.04
C PHE A 102 18.28 -4.16 -69.62
N HIS A 103 19.21 -4.88 -68.97
CA HIS A 103 19.70 -4.55 -67.61
C HIS A 103 20.41 -3.19 -67.57
N SER A 104 20.11 -2.37 -66.56
CA SER A 104 20.82 -1.12 -66.25
C SER A 104 21.44 -1.18 -64.86
N ALA A 105 22.68 -0.66 -64.75
CA ALA A 105 23.37 -0.50 -63.48
C ALA A 105 24.23 0.76 -63.43
N GLY A 106 24.16 1.48 -62.31
CA GLY A 106 25.10 2.58 -62.03
C GLY A 106 26.52 2.03 -61.86
N LEU A 107 26.68 0.99 -61.04
CA LEU A 107 27.91 0.32 -60.72
C LEU A 107 27.74 -1.21 -60.84
N GLU A 108 28.54 -1.84 -61.69
CA GLU A 108 28.65 -3.30 -61.77
C GLU A 108 30.05 -3.72 -61.33
N ASN A 109 30.14 -4.44 -60.21
CA ASN A 109 31.40 -5.00 -59.70
C ASN A 109 31.47 -6.51 -59.98
N GLN A 110 32.40 -6.90 -60.84
CA GLN A 110 32.78 -8.29 -61.11
C GLN A 110 34.18 -8.63 -60.55
N GLY A 111 34.90 -7.63 -60.03
CA GLY A 111 36.23 -7.74 -59.44
C GLY A 111 36.21 -7.52 -57.93
N GLN A 112 37.23 -6.83 -57.40
CA GLN A 112 37.30 -6.49 -55.98
C GLN A 112 37.22 -4.98 -55.77
N ILE A 113 36.38 -4.55 -54.84
CA ILE A 113 36.39 -3.21 -54.25
C ILE A 113 36.67 -3.35 -52.75
N GLY A 114 37.67 -2.66 -52.22
CA GLY A 114 37.93 -2.64 -50.78
C GLY A 114 36.85 -1.86 -50.04
N THR A 115 36.73 -0.56 -50.34
CA THR A 115 35.70 0.32 -49.77
C THR A 115 35.03 1.14 -50.88
N LEU A 116 33.71 1.19 -50.89
CA LEU A 116 32.90 2.08 -51.71
C LEU A 116 32.34 3.21 -50.83
N ASN A 117 32.87 4.42 -50.97
CA ASN A 117 32.33 5.62 -50.30
C ASN A 117 31.44 6.37 -51.28
N ASN A 118 30.14 6.46 -50.99
CA ASN A 118 29.18 7.22 -51.79
C ASN A 118 28.65 8.42 -51.01
N SER A 119 29.17 9.61 -51.32
CA SER A 119 28.64 10.89 -50.80
C SER A 119 27.77 11.63 -51.83
N GLY A 120 27.90 11.27 -53.11
CA GLY A 120 27.12 11.77 -54.24
C GLY A 120 25.89 10.92 -54.58
N THR A 121 25.64 10.69 -55.87
CA THR A 121 24.48 9.91 -56.36
C THR A 121 24.94 8.73 -57.17
N ILE A 122 24.37 7.55 -56.90
CA ILE A 122 24.40 6.38 -57.79
C ILE A 122 22.94 6.06 -58.13
N SER A 123 22.59 6.03 -59.41
CA SER A 123 21.21 5.75 -59.81
C SER A 123 21.10 4.96 -61.11
N SER A 124 20.01 4.22 -61.24
CA SER A 124 19.65 3.52 -62.44
C SER A 124 18.14 3.57 -62.68
N GLU A 125 17.77 3.87 -63.92
CA GLU A 125 16.38 3.94 -64.35
C GLU A 125 16.06 2.81 -65.34
N ARG A 126 14.86 2.25 -65.25
CA ARG A 126 14.29 1.27 -66.18
C ARG A 126 13.73 2.01 -67.40
N GLY A 127 13.91 1.44 -68.60
CA GLY A 127 13.34 1.97 -69.84
C GLY A 127 11.80 1.87 -69.91
N GLU A 128 11.15 2.78 -70.66
CA GLU A 128 9.70 2.82 -70.82
C GLU A 128 9.16 1.60 -71.61
N THR A 129 8.56 0.64 -70.89
CA THR A 129 7.64 -0.47 -71.29
C THR A 129 8.21 -1.89 -71.53
N GLY A 130 7.63 -2.86 -70.79
CA GLY A 130 7.45 -4.28 -71.16
C GLY A 130 8.55 -5.29 -70.78
N ASP A 131 8.41 -5.89 -69.59
CA ASP A 131 8.99 -7.13 -69.02
C ASP A 131 10.49 -7.51 -69.21
N VAL A 132 11.07 -7.95 -68.06
CA VAL A 132 12.35 -8.63 -67.76
C VAL A 132 13.68 -7.85 -67.66
N ALA A 133 13.70 -6.52 -67.79
CA ALA A 133 14.90 -5.73 -67.50
C ALA A 133 15.02 -5.36 -66.01
N SER A 134 16.02 -5.90 -65.28
CA SER A 134 16.33 -5.45 -63.91
C SER A 134 17.12 -4.13 -63.94
N ALA A 135 16.59 -3.07 -63.31
CA ALA A 135 17.32 -1.83 -63.04
C ALA A 135 17.86 -1.89 -61.61
N VAL A 136 19.19 -2.03 -61.49
CA VAL A 136 19.90 -2.32 -60.24
C VAL A 136 21.08 -1.39 -60.12
N ASP A 137 21.13 -0.50 -59.13
CA ASP A 137 22.21 0.50 -59.12
C ASP A 137 23.57 -0.11 -58.88
N ILE A 138 23.71 -0.86 -57.78
CA ILE A 138 24.93 -1.58 -57.44
C ILE A 138 24.65 -3.07 -57.65
N THR A 139 25.18 -3.61 -58.73
CA THR A 139 25.23 -5.06 -58.95
C THR A 139 26.60 -5.59 -58.54
N ASN A 140 26.65 -6.39 -57.48
CA ASN A 140 27.87 -7.08 -57.05
C ASN A 140 27.83 -8.56 -57.43
N ASP A 141 28.73 -8.94 -58.34
CA ASP A 141 29.06 -10.30 -58.73
C ASP A 141 30.51 -10.68 -58.32
N GLY A 142 31.24 -9.77 -57.66
CA GLY A 142 32.59 -9.96 -57.10
C GLY A 142 32.62 -9.71 -55.58
N THR A 143 33.69 -9.14 -55.01
CA THR A 143 33.76 -8.82 -53.56
C THR A 143 33.75 -7.32 -53.30
N ILE A 144 32.99 -6.87 -52.30
CA ILE A 144 33.07 -5.51 -51.75
C ILE A 144 33.37 -5.59 -50.24
N GLY A 145 34.49 -5.04 -49.79
CA GLY A 145 34.83 -5.06 -48.37
C GLY A 145 33.85 -4.25 -47.51
N SER A 146 33.64 -2.98 -47.85
CA SER A 146 32.69 -2.09 -47.16
C SER A 146 31.97 -1.15 -48.14
N ILE A 147 30.69 -0.91 -47.92
CA ILE A 147 29.92 0.17 -48.55
C ILE A 147 29.58 1.20 -47.48
N VAL A 148 30.02 2.45 -47.67
CA VAL A 148 29.69 3.60 -46.82
C VAL A 148 28.89 4.60 -47.65
N ASN A 149 27.59 4.73 -47.35
CA ASN A 149 26.67 5.60 -48.10
C ASN A 149 26.19 6.77 -47.24
N SER A 150 26.64 7.97 -47.55
CA SER A 150 26.10 9.23 -47.00
C SER A 150 25.31 10.04 -48.04
N GLY A 151 25.31 9.58 -49.30
CA GLY A 151 24.60 10.17 -50.43
C GLY A 151 23.32 9.39 -50.80
N SER A 152 23.03 9.28 -52.09
CA SER A 152 21.86 8.56 -52.61
C SER A 152 22.26 7.38 -53.48
N ILE A 153 21.66 6.21 -53.23
CA ILE A 153 21.67 5.02 -54.09
C ILE A 153 20.20 4.75 -54.42
N THR A 154 19.76 5.01 -55.66
CA THR A 154 18.35 4.95 -56.07
C THR A 154 18.13 4.23 -57.38
N GLY A 155 17.50 3.05 -57.31
CA GLY A 155 17.27 2.16 -58.45
C GLY A 155 15.82 1.71 -58.50
N ASP A 156 15.27 1.45 -59.68
CA ASP A 156 13.84 1.10 -59.77
C ASP A 156 13.49 -0.25 -59.11
N ASP A 157 14.35 -1.28 -59.25
CA ASP A 157 14.12 -2.59 -58.63
C ASP A 157 14.94 -2.78 -57.35
N TYR A 158 16.24 -2.53 -57.41
CA TYR A 158 17.14 -2.67 -56.27
C TYR A 158 18.16 -1.54 -56.20
N GLY A 159 18.39 -0.98 -55.02
CA GLY A 159 19.52 -0.08 -54.78
C GLY A 159 20.84 -0.87 -54.79
N ILE A 160 20.90 -1.93 -53.99
CA ILE A 160 22.04 -2.85 -53.90
C ILE A 160 21.55 -4.27 -54.14
N ARG A 161 22.17 -4.97 -55.09
CA ARG A 161 21.94 -6.39 -55.35
C ARG A 161 23.26 -7.15 -55.34
N ASN A 162 23.36 -8.15 -54.48
CA ASN A 162 24.51 -9.03 -54.36
C ASN A 162 24.13 -10.46 -54.80
N ASN A 163 24.59 -10.90 -55.97
CA ASN A 163 24.09 -12.10 -56.66
C ASN A 163 24.93 -13.38 -56.49
N GLY A 164 26.20 -13.26 -56.08
CA GLY A 164 27.12 -14.39 -55.96
C GLY A 164 27.45 -14.71 -54.51
N GLY A 165 27.99 -15.90 -54.25
CA GLY A 165 28.46 -16.31 -52.90
C GLY A 165 29.67 -15.53 -52.36
N ASP A 166 29.98 -14.36 -52.93
CA ASP A 166 31.14 -13.53 -52.61
C ASP A 166 30.71 -12.27 -51.84
N LEU A 167 31.43 -12.03 -50.74
CA LEU A 167 31.04 -11.23 -49.57
C LEU A 167 30.95 -9.71 -49.85
N ILE A 168 29.82 -9.11 -49.46
CA ILE A 168 29.81 -7.72 -48.97
C ILE A 168 30.12 -7.79 -47.47
N GLY A 169 31.28 -7.26 -47.05
CA GLY A 169 31.72 -7.38 -45.64
C GLY A 169 30.88 -6.52 -44.71
N SER A 170 30.76 -5.23 -45.02
CA SER A 170 29.97 -4.28 -44.23
C SER A 170 29.17 -3.30 -45.08
N ILE A 171 28.01 -2.87 -44.56
CA ILE A 171 27.22 -1.76 -45.11
C ILE A 171 26.97 -0.75 -43.98
N GLU A 172 27.39 0.49 -44.17
CA GLU A 172 27.08 1.64 -43.32
C GLU A 172 26.28 2.67 -44.14
N ASN A 173 25.06 2.96 -43.72
CA ASN A 173 24.17 3.90 -44.41
C ASN A 173 23.74 5.05 -43.50
N SER A 174 24.14 6.27 -43.84
CA SER A 174 23.63 7.52 -43.25
C SER A 174 22.83 8.38 -44.26
N GLY A 175 22.76 7.93 -45.52
CA GLY A 175 22.03 8.55 -46.61
C GLY A 175 20.78 7.76 -47.02
N THR A 176 20.51 7.68 -48.32
CA THR A 176 19.32 7.01 -48.87
C THR A 176 19.71 5.83 -49.75
N ILE A 177 19.11 4.65 -49.52
CA ILE A 177 19.20 3.45 -50.38
C ILE A 177 17.79 3.00 -50.74
N THR A 178 17.36 3.25 -51.97
CA THR A 178 15.97 3.05 -52.38
C THR A 178 15.83 2.23 -53.66
N GLY A 179 14.70 1.52 -53.74
CA GLY A 179 14.18 0.83 -54.91
C GLY A 179 12.92 0.06 -54.55
N ALA A 180 12.44 -0.85 -55.41
CA ALA A 180 11.40 -1.79 -55.00
C ALA A 180 11.85 -2.62 -53.78
N LEU A 181 13.14 -2.95 -53.70
CA LEU A 181 13.81 -3.40 -52.49
C LEU A 181 15.21 -2.77 -52.40
N GLY A 182 15.49 -2.00 -51.36
CA GLY A 182 16.72 -1.23 -51.22
C GLY A 182 17.96 -2.11 -51.26
N ILE A 183 17.96 -3.20 -50.49
CA ILE A 183 19.09 -4.14 -50.41
C ILE A 183 18.59 -5.57 -50.59
N ASN A 184 19.19 -6.29 -51.53
CA ASN A 184 18.95 -7.72 -51.75
C ASN A 184 20.28 -8.47 -51.85
N SER A 185 20.64 -9.21 -50.81
CA SER A 185 21.86 -10.01 -50.76
C SER A 185 21.56 -11.50 -50.72
N SER A 186 22.20 -12.25 -51.62
CA SER A 186 22.16 -13.72 -51.65
C SER A 186 23.24 -14.41 -50.79
N SER A 187 24.07 -13.61 -50.11
CA SER A 187 25.06 -14.03 -49.10
C SER A 187 24.97 -13.17 -47.83
N ALA A 188 25.54 -13.63 -46.73
CA ALA A 188 25.61 -12.84 -45.50
C ALA A 188 26.32 -11.50 -45.69
N VAL A 189 25.90 -10.51 -44.90
CA VAL A 189 26.61 -9.24 -44.68
C VAL A 189 27.08 -9.26 -43.22
N THR A 190 28.39 -9.30 -42.99
CA THR A 190 28.94 -9.55 -41.65
C THR A 190 28.56 -8.46 -40.65
N SER A 191 28.60 -7.19 -41.06
CA SER A 191 28.14 -6.07 -40.23
C SER A 191 27.28 -5.08 -41.02
N PHE A 192 26.09 -4.81 -40.52
CA PHE A 192 25.15 -3.87 -41.12
C PHE A 192 24.84 -2.74 -40.14
N GLU A 193 24.94 -1.50 -40.58
CA GLU A 193 24.59 -0.31 -39.81
C GLU A 193 23.80 0.69 -40.67
N ASN A 194 22.57 1.00 -40.25
CA ASN A 194 21.78 2.11 -40.78
C ASN A 194 21.68 3.18 -39.69
N THR A 195 22.36 4.31 -39.85
CA THR A 195 22.43 5.36 -38.82
C THR A 195 21.11 6.11 -38.69
N ASP A 196 20.97 6.96 -37.68
CA ASP A 196 19.77 7.76 -37.38
C ASP A 196 19.23 8.61 -38.55
N THR A 197 20.08 9.05 -39.47
CA THR A 197 19.69 9.77 -40.70
C THR A 197 19.46 8.86 -41.91
N GLY A 198 19.81 7.57 -41.80
CA GLY A 198 19.76 6.61 -42.87
C GLY A 198 18.34 6.15 -43.21
N THR A 199 18.04 6.07 -44.51
CA THR A 199 16.74 5.62 -45.04
C THR A 199 16.94 4.49 -46.05
N ILE A 200 16.26 3.36 -45.85
CA ILE A 200 16.36 2.19 -46.72
C ILE A 200 14.96 1.65 -47.06
N THR A 201 14.69 1.38 -48.34
CA THR A 201 13.41 0.80 -48.77
C THR A 201 13.43 -0.73 -48.70
N GLY A 202 13.46 -1.29 -47.48
CA GLY A 202 13.47 -2.74 -47.26
C GLY A 202 14.84 -3.41 -47.45
N VAL A 203 15.08 -4.46 -46.68
CA VAL A 203 16.36 -5.21 -46.65
C VAL A 203 16.10 -6.71 -46.68
N ASN A 204 16.76 -7.42 -47.60
CA ASN A 204 16.80 -8.88 -47.65
C ASN A 204 18.25 -9.38 -47.62
N ILE A 205 18.59 -10.22 -46.64
CA ILE A 205 19.89 -10.86 -46.50
C ILE A 205 19.67 -12.36 -46.40
N SER A 206 20.19 -13.10 -47.38
CA SER A 206 20.19 -14.56 -47.38
C SER A 206 21.53 -15.11 -46.89
N MET A 207 21.53 -16.10 -46.02
CA MET A 207 22.73 -16.76 -45.48
C MET A 207 22.83 -18.22 -45.95
N GLN A 208 24.06 -18.66 -46.25
CA GLN A 208 24.40 -20.06 -46.54
C GLN A 208 25.13 -20.71 -45.35
N ASP A 209 25.39 -22.01 -45.43
CA ASP A 209 26.08 -22.79 -44.38
C ASP A 209 27.43 -22.15 -43.99
N GLY A 210 27.68 -22.01 -42.69
CA GLY A 210 28.89 -21.40 -42.12
C GLY A 210 29.03 -19.88 -42.28
N GLN A 211 28.03 -19.18 -42.83
CA GLN A 211 28.02 -17.72 -42.89
C GLN A 211 27.40 -17.09 -41.63
N SER A 212 27.82 -15.88 -41.28
CA SER A 212 27.24 -15.12 -40.17
C SER A 212 26.98 -13.65 -40.48
N VAL A 213 25.88 -13.16 -39.90
CA VAL A 213 25.64 -11.73 -39.70
C VAL A 213 25.99 -11.45 -38.25
N ASP A 214 27.18 -10.93 -37.97
CA ASP A 214 27.67 -10.74 -36.60
C ASP A 214 26.90 -9.61 -35.88
N SER A 215 26.58 -8.54 -36.61
CA SER A 215 25.87 -7.38 -36.07
C SER A 215 24.96 -6.75 -37.12
N PHE A 216 23.70 -6.52 -36.77
CA PHE A 216 22.76 -5.73 -37.55
C PHE A 216 22.23 -4.59 -36.68
N VAL A 217 22.57 -3.34 -37.01
CA VAL A 217 22.16 -2.15 -36.26
C VAL A 217 21.29 -1.26 -37.15
N ASN A 218 20.09 -0.94 -36.67
CA ASN A 218 19.22 0.05 -37.30
C ASN A 218 18.84 1.15 -36.31
N ALA A 219 19.39 2.34 -36.50
CA ALA A 219 18.98 3.57 -35.83
C ALA A 219 18.11 4.48 -36.73
N GLY A 220 18.15 4.27 -38.05
CA GLY A 220 17.37 5.01 -39.05
C GLY A 220 16.05 4.34 -39.42
N ALA A 221 15.56 4.60 -40.63
CA ALA A 221 14.30 4.05 -41.14
C ALA A 221 14.53 2.97 -42.21
N ILE A 222 13.96 1.78 -41.99
CA ILE A 222 13.84 0.71 -42.98
C ILE A 222 12.34 0.46 -43.21
N THR A 223 11.83 0.76 -44.41
CA THR A 223 10.39 0.67 -44.70
C THR A 223 10.13 -0.13 -45.97
N ALA A 224 9.24 -1.12 -45.92
CA ALA A 224 8.78 -1.89 -47.08
C ALA A 224 7.51 -1.26 -47.70
N PRO A 225 7.56 -0.77 -48.94
CA PRO A 225 6.38 -0.20 -49.61
C PRO A 225 5.36 -1.28 -50.00
N GLU A 226 4.13 -0.88 -50.31
CA GLU A 226 3.10 -1.79 -50.83
C GLU A 226 3.51 -2.38 -52.20
N GLY A 227 3.30 -3.69 -52.39
CA GLY A 227 3.58 -4.39 -53.66
C GLY A 227 4.94 -5.09 -53.76
N VAL A 228 5.73 -5.11 -52.69
CA VAL A 228 7.01 -5.86 -52.58
C VAL A 228 6.76 -7.25 -52.00
N ALA A 229 7.57 -8.25 -52.35
CA ALA A 229 7.36 -9.65 -51.98
C ALA A 229 8.01 -10.08 -50.64
N LEU A 230 8.75 -9.20 -49.96
CA LEU A 230 9.54 -9.49 -48.75
C LEU A 230 9.41 -8.34 -47.74
N GLY A 231 9.39 -8.65 -46.43
CA GLY A 231 9.10 -7.70 -45.33
C GLY A 231 10.12 -6.58 -45.13
N GLY A 232 9.94 -5.77 -44.06
CA GLY A 232 10.81 -4.62 -43.76
C GLY A 232 12.29 -5.00 -43.70
N VAL A 233 12.60 -5.98 -42.86
CA VAL A 233 13.87 -6.71 -42.86
C VAL A 233 13.56 -8.21 -42.93
N ALA A 234 14.17 -8.89 -43.89
CA ALA A 234 14.15 -10.35 -43.99
C ALA A 234 15.57 -10.91 -43.88
N ILE A 235 15.81 -11.75 -42.88
CA ILE A 235 17.01 -12.56 -42.76
C ILE A 235 16.60 -14.01 -43.02
N VAL A 236 17.03 -14.52 -44.16
CA VAL A 236 16.63 -15.83 -44.67
C VAL A 236 17.83 -16.76 -44.61
N CYS A 237 17.65 -17.94 -44.04
CA CYS A 237 18.71 -18.92 -43.92
C CYS A 237 18.41 -20.18 -44.74
N GLY A 238 19.33 -20.50 -45.65
CA GLY A 238 19.42 -21.79 -46.33
C GLY A 238 18.68 -21.93 -47.66
N SER A 239 19.05 -22.99 -48.39
CA SER A 239 18.23 -23.67 -49.39
C SER A 239 18.17 -25.14 -48.97
N PHE A 240 17.01 -25.79 -49.04
CA PHE A 240 16.85 -27.21 -48.66
C PHE A 240 17.93 -28.06 -49.38
N PRO A 241 18.80 -28.84 -48.71
CA PRO A 241 18.73 -29.38 -47.33
C PRO A 241 19.94 -29.05 -46.41
N GLU A 242 20.59 -27.89 -46.53
CA GLU A 242 21.85 -27.57 -45.80
C GLU A 242 21.67 -26.97 -44.39
N VAL A 243 22.74 -27.03 -43.57
CA VAL A 243 22.82 -26.44 -42.21
C VAL A 243 22.80 -24.91 -42.29
N CYS A 244 22.21 -24.26 -41.29
CA CYS A 244 21.91 -22.82 -41.31
C CYS A 244 23.09 -21.97 -40.80
N GLY A 245 23.36 -20.82 -41.42
CA GLY A 245 24.23 -19.78 -40.86
C GLY A 245 23.64 -19.08 -39.62
N THR A 246 24.47 -18.45 -38.80
CA THR A 246 24.05 -17.81 -37.54
C THR A 246 24.02 -16.29 -37.64
N PHE A 247 23.07 -15.61 -37.02
CA PHE A 247 23.20 -14.18 -36.75
C PHE A 247 23.54 -13.92 -35.27
N GLY A 248 24.29 -12.86 -35.00
CA GLY A 248 24.61 -12.35 -33.67
C GLY A 248 23.47 -11.50 -33.13
N THR A 249 23.68 -10.19 -32.95
CA THR A 249 22.64 -9.30 -32.41
C THR A 249 22.03 -8.43 -33.50
N ILE A 250 20.70 -8.43 -33.56
CA ILE A 250 19.89 -7.49 -34.33
C ILE A 250 19.41 -6.41 -33.36
N SER A 251 20.01 -5.22 -33.43
CA SER A 251 19.68 -4.06 -32.59
C SER A 251 18.90 -3.03 -33.39
N ASN A 252 17.64 -2.78 -33.00
CA ASN A 252 16.81 -1.74 -33.59
C ASN A 252 16.52 -0.63 -32.57
N SER A 253 17.05 0.57 -32.82
CA SER A 253 16.68 1.81 -32.11
C SER A 253 15.94 2.81 -33.01
N GLY A 254 15.81 2.49 -34.30
CA GLY A 254 15.07 3.26 -35.32
C GLY A 254 13.73 2.63 -35.68
N THR A 255 13.33 2.71 -36.94
CA THR A 255 12.09 2.12 -37.45
C THR A 255 12.39 0.99 -38.42
N ILE A 256 11.75 -0.17 -38.21
CA ILE A 256 11.63 -1.26 -39.17
C ILE A 256 10.14 -1.47 -39.43
N GLU A 257 9.68 -1.11 -40.62
CA GLU A 257 8.27 -1.15 -40.98
C GLU A 257 8.05 -2.06 -42.19
N GLY A 258 7.26 -3.11 -41.97
CA GLY A 258 6.66 -3.96 -43.01
C GLY A 258 5.45 -3.29 -43.64
N ASN A 259 4.56 -4.09 -44.24
CA ASN A 259 3.30 -3.60 -44.78
C ASN A 259 2.12 -4.46 -44.30
N ALA A 260 0.89 -4.16 -44.73
CA ALA A 260 -0.33 -4.86 -44.32
C ALA A 260 -0.33 -6.39 -44.58
N THR A 261 0.62 -6.91 -45.35
CA THR A 261 0.76 -8.35 -45.65
C THR A 261 2.10 -8.95 -45.24
N LEU A 262 3.06 -8.13 -44.81
CA LEU A 262 4.44 -8.55 -44.55
C LEU A 262 4.90 -8.11 -43.17
N SER A 263 5.73 -8.96 -42.55
CA SER A 263 6.25 -8.67 -41.21
C SER A 263 7.27 -7.52 -41.22
N GLY A 264 7.41 -6.85 -40.06
CA GLY A 264 8.46 -5.86 -39.85
C GLY A 264 9.83 -6.53 -39.93
N LEU A 265 10.09 -7.44 -39.00
CA LEU A 265 11.29 -8.29 -38.99
C LEU A 265 10.90 -9.74 -39.24
N SER A 266 11.49 -10.37 -40.26
CA SER A 266 11.28 -11.79 -40.58
C SER A 266 12.59 -12.56 -40.44
N LEU A 267 12.58 -13.58 -39.58
CA LEU A 267 13.68 -14.51 -39.35
C LEU A 267 13.24 -15.90 -39.82
N LEU A 268 13.79 -16.38 -40.93
CA LEU A 268 13.37 -17.65 -41.53
C LEU A 268 14.52 -18.64 -41.62
N SER A 269 14.30 -19.87 -41.16
CA SER A 269 15.17 -21.02 -41.41
C SER A 269 14.48 -22.04 -42.32
N LEU A 270 15.14 -22.43 -43.40
CA LEU A 270 14.68 -23.47 -44.34
C LEU A 270 15.37 -24.83 -44.11
N GLY A 271 16.15 -24.99 -43.03
CA GLY A 271 16.93 -26.21 -42.69
C GLY A 271 16.45 -26.95 -41.42
N THR A 272 17.10 -28.05 -41.06
CA THR A 272 16.82 -28.80 -39.81
C THR A 272 17.39 -28.11 -38.56
N LEU A 273 16.62 -28.07 -37.47
CA LEU A 273 16.93 -27.47 -36.15
C LEU A 273 18.31 -27.85 -35.59
N ALA A 274 19.38 -27.11 -35.93
CA ALA A 274 20.70 -27.39 -35.38
C ALA A 274 21.38 -26.18 -34.70
N ASP A 275 21.13 -24.94 -35.12
CA ASP A 275 21.94 -23.81 -34.62
C ASP A 275 21.10 -22.67 -34.05
N LYS A 276 21.50 -22.24 -32.84
CA LYS A 276 20.91 -21.12 -32.09
C LYS A 276 21.14 -19.81 -32.85
N ALA A 277 20.06 -19.26 -33.40
CA ALA A 277 19.97 -17.87 -33.83
C ALA A 277 20.21 -16.93 -32.63
N GLY A 278 20.87 -15.78 -32.86
CA GLY A 278 21.36 -14.89 -31.81
C GLY A 278 20.26 -14.08 -31.08
N SER A 279 20.47 -12.79 -30.85
CA SER A 279 19.53 -11.93 -30.11
C SER A 279 18.86 -10.89 -30.98
N VAL A 280 17.62 -10.53 -30.63
CA VAL A 280 16.92 -9.36 -31.15
C VAL A 280 16.72 -8.40 -29.98
N GLU A 281 17.26 -7.19 -30.11
CA GLU A 281 17.14 -6.10 -29.15
C GLU A 281 16.40 -4.94 -29.80
N ASN A 282 15.27 -4.54 -29.25
CA ASN A 282 14.44 -3.47 -29.80
C ASN A 282 14.19 -2.37 -28.77
N SER A 283 14.71 -1.18 -29.04
CA SER A 283 14.38 0.08 -28.34
C SER A 283 13.67 1.09 -29.26
N GLY A 284 13.53 0.76 -30.56
CA GLY A 284 12.80 1.52 -31.57
C GLY A 284 11.46 0.89 -31.93
N THR A 285 11.00 1.11 -33.17
CA THR A 285 9.72 0.58 -33.67
C THR A 285 9.95 -0.56 -34.66
N ILE A 286 9.27 -1.69 -34.45
CA ILE A 286 9.11 -2.77 -35.43
C ILE A 286 7.61 -2.95 -35.69
N SER A 287 7.16 -2.71 -36.92
CA SER A 287 5.74 -2.82 -37.29
C SER A 287 5.51 -3.60 -38.58
N GLY A 288 4.35 -4.22 -38.76
CA GLY A 288 3.96 -4.90 -40.01
C GLY A 288 2.68 -5.72 -39.86
N ALA A 289 2.40 -6.65 -40.77
CA ALA A 289 1.33 -7.65 -40.57
C ALA A 289 1.61 -8.52 -39.33
N THR A 290 2.89 -8.83 -39.12
CA THR A 290 3.45 -9.33 -37.87
C THR A 290 4.62 -8.43 -37.48
N GLY A 291 4.77 -8.04 -36.22
CA GLY A 291 5.93 -7.24 -35.79
C GLY A 291 7.24 -8.00 -36.04
N VAL A 292 7.43 -9.09 -35.30
CA VAL A 292 8.56 -10.03 -35.48
C VAL A 292 8.03 -11.42 -35.81
N ALA A 293 8.45 -11.98 -36.94
CA ALA A 293 8.10 -13.34 -37.36
C ALA A 293 9.33 -14.26 -37.32
N GLY A 294 9.18 -15.44 -36.73
CA GLY A 294 10.19 -16.50 -36.64
C GLY A 294 9.63 -17.86 -37.08
N PHE A 295 10.35 -18.57 -37.94
CA PHE A 295 9.95 -19.90 -38.43
C PHE A 295 11.13 -20.89 -38.41
N LEU A 296 10.93 -22.05 -37.76
CA LEU A 296 11.86 -23.18 -37.67
C LEU A 296 13.27 -22.83 -37.16
N LEU A 297 13.39 -21.95 -36.16
CA LEU A 297 14.66 -21.50 -35.60
C LEU A 297 14.70 -21.55 -34.07
N THR A 298 15.89 -21.58 -33.48
CA THR A 298 16.09 -21.43 -32.03
C THR A 298 16.66 -20.05 -31.76
N LEU A 299 15.84 -19.10 -31.29
CA LEU A 299 16.28 -17.76 -30.92
C LEU A 299 16.86 -17.77 -29.50
N GLY A 300 17.98 -17.10 -29.28
CA GLY A 300 18.50 -16.92 -27.92
C GLY A 300 17.61 -15.98 -27.12
N ILE A 301 17.68 -14.68 -27.42
CA ILE A 301 16.99 -13.65 -26.65
C ILE A 301 16.16 -12.79 -27.60
N LEU A 302 14.91 -12.54 -27.23
CA LEU A 302 14.10 -11.45 -27.78
C LEU A 302 13.85 -10.44 -26.67
N ASP A 303 14.49 -9.28 -26.74
CA ASP A 303 14.44 -8.23 -25.73
C ASP A 303 13.82 -6.96 -26.32
N ASN A 304 12.55 -6.71 -26.02
CA ASN A 304 11.89 -5.44 -26.33
C ASN A 304 12.09 -4.48 -25.15
N GLN A 305 13.13 -3.65 -25.26
CA GLN A 305 13.58 -2.74 -24.20
C GLN A 305 12.61 -1.59 -23.99
N LEU A 306 12.82 -0.86 -22.89
CA LEU A 306 12.04 0.35 -22.57
C LEU A 306 12.01 1.33 -23.74
N GLY A 307 10.79 1.73 -24.15
CA GLY A 307 10.57 2.61 -25.31
C GLY A 307 10.46 1.87 -26.66
N GLY A 308 10.86 0.60 -26.72
CA GLY A 308 10.68 -0.28 -27.86
C GLY A 308 9.20 -0.59 -28.12
N THR A 309 8.80 -0.55 -29.39
CA THR A 309 7.45 -0.91 -29.84
C THR A 309 7.53 -2.02 -30.86
N ILE A 310 6.83 -3.13 -30.63
CA ILE A 310 6.60 -4.20 -31.61
C ILE A 310 5.10 -4.30 -31.86
N THR A 311 4.65 -3.96 -33.07
CA THR A 311 3.22 -3.94 -33.40
C THR A 311 2.96 -4.79 -34.63
N GLY A 312 1.90 -5.60 -34.59
CA GLY A 312 1.40 -6.25 -35.80
C GLY A 312 -0.09 -6.08 -36.01
N ASP A 313 -0.51 -5.94 -37.26
CA ASP A 313 -1.95 -5.93 -37.58
C ASP A 313 -2.60 -7.26 -37.18
N GLY A 314 -1.94 -8.40 -37.41
CA GLY A 314 -2.40 -9.73 -37.00
C GLY A 314 -1.70 -10.33 -35.78
N ALA A 315 -0.43 -10.01 -35.52
CA ALA A 315 0.27 -10.39 -34.28
C ALA A 315 1.51 -9.55 -34.00
N GLY A 316 1.75 -9.22 -32.74
CA GLY A 316 3.04 -8.64 -32.33
C GLY A 316 4.20 -9.57 -32.67
N LEU A 317 4.09 -10.84 -32.28
CA LEU A 317 5.09 -11.89 -32.45
C LEU A 317 4.47 -13.14 -33.13
N GLY A 318 5.06 -13.57 -34.24
CA GLY A 318 4.64 -14.80 -34.94
C GLY A 318 5.73 -15.86 -34.85
N VAL A 319 5.70 -16.71 -33.84
CA VAL A 319 6.75 -17.70 -33.57
C VAL A 319 6.19 -19.10 -33.75
N ALA A 320 6.47 -19.73 -34.90
CA ALA A 320 5.98 -21.07 -35.20
C ALA A 320 7.13 -22.08 -35.26
N LEU A 321 6.96 -23.24 -34.59
CA LEU A 321 7.89 -24.38 -34.59
C LEU A 321 9.33 -23.98 -34.24
N SER A 322 9.46 -23.02 -33.32
CA SER A 322 10.71 -22.38 -32.95
C SER A 322 10.89 -22.45 -31.43
N SER A 323 12.13 -22.41 -30.94
CA SER A 323 12.41 -22.28 -29.51
C SER A 323 12.98 -20.91 -29.20
N ILE A 324 12.61 -20.33 -28.07
CA ILE A 324 13.19 -19.07 -27.58
C ILE A 324 13.73 -19.33 -26.18
N ASP A 325 15.01 -19.05 -25.92
CA ASP A 325 15.54 -19.27 -24.57
C ASP A 325 14.93 -18.25 -23.58
N ALA A 326 14.92 -16.96 -23.96
CA ALA A 326 14.31 -15.90 -23.16
C ALA A 326 13.63 -14.83 -24.02
N LEU A 327 12.43 -14.41 -23.59
CA LEU A 327 11.70 -13.29 -24.14
C LEU A 327 11.41 -12.29 -23.03
N THR A 328 11.94 -11.08 -23.17
CA THR A 328 11.73 -9.96 -22.25
C THR A 328 11.01 -8.82 -22.96
N ASN A 329 10.00 -8.24 -22.31
CA ASN A 329 9.31 -7.06 -22.77
C ASN A 329 9.26 -5.99 -21.68
N ASP A 330 10.06 -4.94 -21.80
CA ASP A 330 9.99 -3.70 -21.00
C ASP A 330 9.34 -2.55 -21.80
N GLY A 331 9.12 -2.75 -23.11
CA GLY A 331 8.46 -1.81 -24.03
C GLY A 331 6.98 -2.11 -24.25
N THR A 332 6.49 -1.88 -25.47
CA THR A 332 5.12 -2.23 -25.89
C THR A 332 5.15 -3.32 -26.97
N ILE A 333 4.38 -4.40 -26.77
CA ILE A 333 4.04 -5.35 -27.82
C ILE A 333 2.53 -5.30 -28.03
N SER A 334 2.08 -5.09 -29.27
CA SER A 334 0.66 -4.89 -29.55
C SER A 334 0.15 -5.56 -30.82
N ALA A 335 -1.15 -5.85 -30.84
CA ALA A 335 -1.86 -6.35 -32.01
C ALA A 335 -3.28 -5.76 -32.18
N THR A 336 -3.75 -5.54 -33.42
CA THR A 336 -4.90 -4.63 -33.69
C THR A 336 -6.08 -5.20 -34.51
N ALA A 337 -5.96 -6.35 -35.20
CA ALA A 337 -7.04 -6.93 -36.01
C ALA A 337 -7.06 -8.48 -36.00
N ASP A 338 -8.13 -9.09 -35.45
CA ASP A 338 -8.30 -10.56 -35.32
C ASP A 338 -7.05 -11.25 -34.75
N ALA A 339 -6.47 -10.60 -33.73
CA ALA A 339 -5.07 -10.78 -33.38
C ALA A 339 -4.85 -11.33 -31.97
N SER A 340 -3.74 -12.04 -31.83
CA SER A 340 -3.11 -12.41 -30.57
C SER A 340 -1.67 -11.92 -30.60
N ILE A 341 -1.07 -11.63 -29.44
CA ILE A 341 0.37 -11.26 -29.42
C ILE A 341 1.23 -12.41 -29.97
N PHE A 342 0.80 -13.65 -29.79
CA PHE A 342 1.36 -14.84 -30.41
C PHE A 342 0.37 -15.44 -31.41
N SER A 343 0.61 -15.32 -32.72
CA SER A 343 -0.21 -15.99 -33.73
C SER A 343 0.57 -16.97 -34.59
N THR A 344 -0.15 -17.97 -35.14
CA THR A 344 0.35 -18.82 -36.21
C THR A 344 0.55 -17.94 -37.44
N ILE A 345 1.72 -18.03 -38.09
CA ILE A 345 1.93 -17.43 -39.41
C ILE A 345 0.92 -18.09 -40.36
N ALA A 346 -0.24 -17.45 -40.57
CA ALA A 346 -1.09 -17.76 -41.70
C ALA A 346 -0.26 -17.48 -42.95
N SER A 347 -0.11 -18.48 -43.82
CA SER A 347 0.66 -18.41 -45.06
C SER A 347 0.06 -17.37 -46.01
N GLY A 348 0.32 -16.09 -45.75
CA GLY A 348 0.03 -14.96 -46.63
C GLY A 348 1.24 -14.59 -47.51
N ALA A 349 2.44 -15.00 -47.12
CA ALA A 349 3.69 -14.69 -47.83
C ALA A 349 4.22 -15.90 -48.60
N GLY A 350 3.58 -16.28 -49.72
CA GLY A 350 4.20 -17.02 -50.84
C GLY A 350 4.94 -18.35 -50.62
N VAL A 351 5.04 -18.87 -49.39
CA VAL A 351 5.70 -20.15 -49.06
C VAL A 351 4.65 -21.25 -49.16
N THR A 352 4.76 -22.08 -50.20
CA THR A 352 3.95 -23.28 -50.39
C THR A 352 4.45 -24.35 -49.43
N LEU A 353 3.70 -24.60 -48.35
CA LEU A 353 3.94 -25.73 -47.45
C LEU A 353 3.50 -27.05 -48.12
N PRO A 354 4.15 -28.20 -47.83
CA PRO A 354 3.75 -29.50 -48.37
C PRO A 354 2.30 -29.87 -48.03
N ASP A 355 1.56 -30.39 -49.01
CA ASP A 355 0.11 -30.66 -49.09
C ASP A 355 -0.58 -31.48 -47.96
N ALA A 356 0.08 -31.78 -46.83
CA ALA A 356 -0.47 -32.66 -45.79
C ALA A 356 -1.22 -31.95 -44.64
N LEU A 357 -1.24 -30.61 -44.58
CA LEU A 357 -1.76 -29.86 -43.41
C LEU A 357 -2.87 -28.83 -43.74
N SER A 358 -3.45 -28.85 -44.94
CA SER A 358 -4.35 -27.80 -45.46
C SER A 358 -5.86 -28.06 -45.34
N THR A 359 -6.30 -28.98 -44.49
CA THR A 359 -7.73 -29.35 -44.36
C THR A 359 -8.24 -29.27 -42.93
N VAL A 360 -8.24 -28.07 -42.34
CA VAL A 360 -9.14 -27.69 -41.23
C VAL A 360 -9.62 -26.24 -41.45
N THR A 361 -10.87 -26.01 -41.08
CA THR A 361 -11.89 -25.08 -41.61
C THR A 361 -11.77 -23.58 -41.26
N GLY A 362 -12.56 -22.76 -41.97
CA GLY A 362 -12.61 -21.30 -41.88
C GLY A 362 -13.12 -20.71 -40.56
N ASN A 363 -12.78 -19.43 -40.39
CA ASN A 363 -12.53 -18.67 -39.15
C ASN A 363 -11.15 -19.00 -38.55
N ALA A 364 -10.19 -18.09 -38.77
CA ALA A 364 -8.85 -18.00 -38.19
C ALA A 364 -8.32 -19.31 -37.58
N ALA A 365 -7.77 -20.18 -38.44
CA ALA A 365 -7.38 -21.54 -38.09
C ALA A 365 -6.33 -21.57 -36.96
N ILE A 366 -6.78 -22.07 -35.82
CA ILE A 366 -5.97 -22.60 -34.72
C ILE A 366 -5.28 -23.87 -35.25
N LEU A 367 -3.98 -23.78 -35.53
CA LEU A 367 -3.12 -24.92 -35.82
C LEU A 367 -1.94 -24.87 -34.84
N ALA A 368 -1.88 -25.88 -33.96
CA ALA A 368 -1.03 -26.01 -32.76
C ALA A 368 0.36 -25.37 -32.89
N ILE A 369 0.72 -24.48 -31.95
CA ILE A 369 2.04 -23.85 -31.92
C ILE A 369 2.90 -24.61 -30.90
N LEU A 370 3.57 -25.67 -31.37
CA LEU A 370 4.60 -26.38 -30.61
C LEU A 370 5.87 -25.52 -30.52
N SER A 371 5.86 -24.51 -29.65
CA SER A 371 7.03 -23.70 -29.34
C SER A 371 7.50 -23.98 -27.91
N ASN A 372 8.82 -24.04 -27.72
CA ASN A 372 9.44 -24.17 -26.40
C ASN A 372 10.03 -22.81 -26.02
N ILE A 373 9.43 -22.15 -25.05
CA ILE A 373 9.90 -20.86 -24.53
C ILE A 373 10.49 -21.12 -23.14
N GLY A 374 11.78 -20.83 -22.95
CA GLY A 374 12.42 -20.99 -21.64
C GLY A 374 11.78 -20.05 -20.62
N THR A 375 11.98 -18.74 -20.77
CA THR A 375 11.36 -17.73 -19.90
C THR A 375 10.66 -16.65 -20.71
N PHE A 376 9.42 -16.32 -20.34
CA PHE A 376 8.70 -15.14 -20.83
C PHE A 376 8.49 -14.17 -19.67
N THR A 377 9.03 -12.95 -19.79
CA THR A 377 8.88 -11.89 -18.78
C THR A 377 8.40 -10.61 -19.45
N SER A 378 7.30 -10.03 -18.97
CA SER A 378 6.83 -8.70 -19.40
C SER A 378 6.75 -7.74 -18.22
N ASN A 379 7.58 -6.69 -18.23
CA ASN A 379 7.45 -5.53 -17.33
C ASN A 379 6.89 -4.30 -18.07
N GLY A 380 6.66 -4.41 -19.38
CA GLY A 380 6.03 -3.39 -20.21
C GLY A 380 4.58 -3.73 -20.57
N THR A 381 4.08 -3.15 -21.65
CA THR A 381 2.70 -3.32 -22.10
C THR A 381 2.57 -4.44 -23.14
N LEU A 382 1.63 -5.34 -22.91
CA LEU A 382 1.10 -6.30 -23.87
C LEU A 382 -0.34 -5.88 -24.19
N SER A 383 -0.65 -5.51 -25.44
CA SER A 383 -1.99 -5.05 -25.79
C SER A 383 -2.57 -5.75 -27.01
N SER A 384 -3.81 -6.21 -26.94
CA SER A 384 -4.51 -6.78 -28.09
C SER A 384 -5.93 -6.23 -28.18
N THR A 385 -6.30 -5.66 -29.31
CA THR A 385 -7.67 -5.18 -29.57
C THR A 385 -8.22 -5.83 -30.84
N SER A 386 -9.45 -6.35 -30.78
CA SER A 386 -10.14 -6.98 -31.92
C SER A 386 -11.64 -6.74 -31.84
N ASN A 387 -12.36 -6.89 -32.96
CA ASN A 387 -13.82 -6.95 -32.96
C ASN A 387 -14.36 -8.39 -32.74
N GLY A 388 -13.47 -9.39 -32.77
CA GLY A 388 -13.80 -10.81 -32.60
C GLY A 388 -13.06 -11.40 -31.41
N PHE A 389 -12.08 -12.26 -31.69
CA PHE A 389 -11.19 -12.83 -30.69
C PHE A 389 -9.97 -11.92 -30.46
N ALA A 390 -9.59 -11.70 -29.21
CA ALA A 390 -8.35 -11.03 -28.81
C ALA A 390 -7.68 -11.80 -27.66
N ALA A 391 -6.35 -11.93 -27.71
CA ALA A 391 -5.59 -12.51 -26.62
C ALA A 391 -4.31 -11.73 -26.31
N GLY A 392 -4.04 -11.53 -25.02
CA GLY A 392 -2.80 -10.95 -24.51
C GLY A 392 -1.65 -11.93 -24.69
N LEU A 393 -1.65 -13.04 -23.97
CA LEU A 393 -0.76 -14.17 -24.19
C LEU A 393 -1.60 -15.42 -24.47
N LEU A 394 -1.30 -16.14 -25.55
CA LEU A 394 -1.96 -17.42 -25.87
C LEU A 394 -0.93 -18.45 -26.31
N GLY A 395 -0.73 -19.48 -25.51
CA GLY A 395 0.10 -20.65 -25.82
C GLY A 395 -0.77 -21.87 -26.08
N VAL A 396 -0.95 -22.25 -27.34
CA VAL A 396 -1.71 -23.45 -27.73
C VAL A 396 -0.75 -24.60 -28.04
N GLY A 397 -0.63 -25.57 -27.14
CA GLY A 397 0.33 -26.68 -27.25
C GLY A 397 1.79 -26.30 -26.97
N SER A 398 2.03 -25.09 -26.47
CA SER A 398 3.38 -24.59 -26.14
C SER A 398 3.85 -25.07 -24.77
N THR A 399 5.17 -25.22 -24.60
CA THR A 399 5.79 -25.42 -23.29
C THR A 399 6.55 -24.16 -22.89
N PHE A 400 6.26 -23.66 -21.69
CA PHE A 400 6.97 -22.56 -21.04
C PHE A 400 7.76 -23.10 -19.84
N GLY A 401 9.01 -22.67 -19.67
CA GLY A 401 9.69 -22.84 -18.38
C GLY A 401 9.03 -21.93 -17.33
N SER A 402 8.94 -20.64 -17.61
CA SER A 402 8.18 -19.67 -16.81
C SER A 402 7.49 -18.60 -17.66
N VAL A 403 6.32 -18.16 -17.21
CA VAL A 403 5.57 -17.00 -17.71
C VAL A 403 5.42 -16.01 -16.55
N THR A 404 5.90 -14.79 -16.72
CA THR A 404 5.84 -13.75 -15.69
C THR A 404 5.34 -12.43 -16.29
N ASN A 405 4.20 -11.95 -15.81
CA ASN A 405 3.84 -10.54 -15.93
C ASN A 405 4.38 -9.82 -14.69
N GLY A 406 5.47 -9.07 -14.83
CA GLY A 406 6.15 -8.42 -13.71
C GLY A 406 5.35 -7.28 -13.11
N VAL A 407 5.83 -6.69 -12.01
CA VAL A 407 5.12 -5.67 -11.22
C VAL A 407 4.68 -4.45 -12.05
N ASP A 408 5.52 -4.03 -13.01
CA ASP A 408 5.23 -2.91 -13.92
C ASP A 408 4.50 -3.36 -15.21
N GLY A 409 4.34 -4.67 -15.39
CA GLY A 409 3.75 -5.29 -16.56
C GLY A 409 2.24 -5.06 -16.64
N THR A 410 1.76 -4.71 -17.83
CA THR A 410 0.33 -4.52 -18.10
C THR A 410 -0.08 -5.35 -19.31
N ILE A 411 -1.05 -6.25 -19.14
CA ILE A 411 -1.69 -7.00 -20.22
C ILE A 411 -3.10 -6.44 -20.41
N SER A 412 -3.36 -5.77 -21.53
CA SER A 412 -4.64 -5.12 -21.82
C SER A 412 -5.29 -5.69 -23.08
N VAL A 413 -6.44 -6.34 -22.93
CA VAL A 413 -7.08 -7.10 -24.01
C VAL A 413 -8.52 -6.64 -24.19
N SER A 414 -8.93 -6.36 -25.43
CA SER A 414 -10.32 -6.04 -25.74
C SER A 414 -10.84 -6.75 -26.98
N GLY A 415 -12.03 -7.36 -26.88
CA GLY A 415 -12.65 -8.14 -27.96
C GLY A 415 -14.11 -8.48 -27.69
N SER A 416 -14.76 -9.27 -28.55
CA SER A 416 -16.03 -9.93 -28.19
C SER A 416 -15.79 -11.25 -27.44
N LEU A 417 -14.67 -11.92 -27.72
CA LEU A 417 -14.07 -12.95 -26.88
C LEU A 417 -12.65 -12.51 -26.55
N ALA A 418 -12.41 -12.11 -25.30
CA ALA A 418 -11.16 -11.53 -24.85
C ALA A 418 -10.49 -12.43 -23.81
N LEU A 419 -9.18 -12.67 -23.97
CA LEU A 419 -8.39 -13.54 -23.09
C LEU A 419 -7.08 -12.86 -22.66
N GLY A 420 -6.84 -12.72 -21.36
CA GLY A 420 -5.62 -12.12 -20.84
C GLY A 420 -4.40 -13.03 -21.05
N ILE A 421 -4.30 -14.07 -20.22
CA ILE A 421 -3.26 -15.12 -20.32
C ILE A 421 -3.93 -16.47 -20.55
N GLY A 422 -3.57 -17.17 -21.62
CA GLY A 422 -4.13 -18.45 -22.02
C GLY A 422 -3.09 -19.53 -22.26
N LEU A 423 -3.20 -20.67 -21.59
CA LEU A 423 -2.50 -21.91 -21.90
C LEU A 423 -3.52 -22.98 -22.31
N ALA A 424 -3.47 -23.41 -23.56
CA ALA A 424 -4.40 -24.35 -24.16
C ALA A 424 -3.69 -25.64 -24.59
N GLY A 425 -3.78 -26.70 -23.80
CA GLY A 425 -3.06 -27.97 -23.99
C GLY A 425 -1.53 -27.85 -24.00
N GLY A 426 -1.01 -26.85 -23.30
CA GLY A 426 0.42 -26.59 -23.13
C GLY A 426 0.87 -26.83 -21.69
N SER A 427 2.13 -26.53 -21.37
CA SER A 427 2.62 -26.59 -19.98
C SER A 427 3.42 -25.35 -19.60
N ALA A 428 3.40 -25.00 -18.31
CA ALA A 428 4.24 -23.96 -17.73
C ALA A 428 4.82 -24.44 -16.40
N GLY A 429 6.13 -24.36 -16.21
CA GLY A 429 6.73 -24.62 -14.90
C GLY A 429 6.20 -23.65 -13.84
N THR A 430 6.17 -22.36 -14.19
CA THR A 430 5.57 -21.30 -13.37
C THR A 430 4.76 -20.34 -14.24
N LEU A 431 3.57 -19.96 -13.78
CA LEU A 431 2.77 -18.87 -14.32
C LEU A 431 2.54 -17.85 -13.20
N GLN A 432 3.21 -16.71 -13.27
CA GLN A 432 3.20 -15.65 -12.27
C GLN A 432 2.61 -14.36 -12.84
N ASN A 433 1.64 -13.78 -12.14
CA ASN A 433 1.15 -12.43 -12.39
C ASN A 433 1.43 -11.52 -11.19
N ASP A 434 2.40 -10.61 -11.34
CA ASP A 434 2.73 -9.57 -10.35
C ASP A 434 2.16 -8.19 -10.76
N GLY A 435 1.87 -8.01 -12.05
CA GLY A 435 1.35 -6.77 -12.64
C GLY A 435 -0.17 -6.80 -12.90
N ALA A 436 -0.62 -6.02 -13.88
CA ALA A 436 -2.04 -5.91 -14.23
C ALA A 436 -2.40 -6.76 -15.45
N VAL A 437 -3.52 -7.48 -15.39
CA VAL A 437 -4.18 -8.18 -16.50
C VAL A 437 -5.61 -7.67 -16.61
N ASP A 438 -5.86 -6.78 -17.56
CA ASP A 438 -7.14 -6.13 -17.79
C ASP A 438 -7.78 -6.65 -19.09
N VAL A 439 -8.92 -7.33 -18.97
CA VAL A 439 -9.60 -8.00 -20.08
C VAL A 439 -11.03 -7.50 -20.21
N THR A 440 -11.35 -6.83 -21.32
CA THR A 440 -12.66 -6.24 -21.53
C THR A 440 -13.35 -6.82 -22.76
N ALA A 441 -14.47 -7.51 -22.55
CA ALA A 441 -15.32 -8.00 -23.61
C ALA A 441 -16.48 -7.02 -23.93
N ALA A 442 -16.69 -6.73 -25.21
CA ALA A 442 -17.73 -5.82 -25.68
C ALA A 442 -18.88 -6.54 -26.40
N GLY A 443 -20.12 -6.08 -26.16
CA GLY A 443 -21.35 -6.54 -26.80
C GLY A 443 -22.20 -7.48 -25.92
N ASP A 444 -23.48 -7.63 -26.26
CA ASP A 444 -24.38 -8.60 -25.60
C ASP A 444 -23.83 -10.03 -25.84
N GLY A 445 -23.56 -10.79 -24.77
CA GLY A 445 -22.89 -12.09 -24.85
C GLY A 445 -21.36 -12.06 -24.97
N GLY A 446 -20.73 -10.88 -24.86
CA GLY A 446 -19.27 -10.76 -24.84
C GLY A 446 -18.64 -11.52 -23.67
N THR A 447 -17.59 -12.30 -23.93
CA THR A 447 -16.91 -13.15 -22.95
C THR A 447 -15.48 -12.66 -22.68
N ALA A 448 -15.19 -12.29 -21.44
CA ALA A 448 -13.86 -11.91 -20.96
C ALA A 448 -13.32 -12.99 -20.02
N ILE A 449 -12.07 -13.42 -20.23
CA ILE A 449 -11.38 -14.36 -19.35
C ILE A 449 -10.01 -13.76 -19.01
N GLY A 450 -9.75 -13.48 -17.74
CA GLY A 450 -8.46 -12.97 -17.28
C GLY A 450 -7.36 -13.99 -17.52
N ILE A 451 -7.50 -15.16 -16.92
CA ILE A 451 -6.56 -16.28 -17.05
C ILE A 451 -7.30 -17.56 -17.43
N LEU A 452 -6.79 -18.27 -18.43
CA LEU A 452 -7.31 -19.56 -18.87
C LEU A 452 -6.19 -20.61 -18.88
N ALA A 453 -6.34 -21.63 -18.06
CA ALA A 453 -5.55 -22.85 -18.16
C ALA A 453 -6.49 -23.97 -18.55
N ALA A 454 -6.48 -24.37 -19.82
CA ALA A 454 -7.43 -25.35 -20.30
C ALA A 454 -6.88 -26.38 -21.26
N GLY A 455 -7.53 -27.53 -21.35
CA GLY A 455 -7.18 -28.58 -22.32
C GLY A 455 -7.33 -28.10 -23.77
N PRO A 456 -6.69 -28.77 -24.73
CA PRO A 456 -6.62 -28.31 -26.12
C PRO A 456 -7.97 -28.38 -26.85
N THR A 457 -8.89 -29.23 -26.38
CA THR A 457 -10.26 -29.32 -26.91
C THR A 457 -11.07 -28.04 -26.72
N ALA A 458 -10.70 -27.20 -25.72
CA ALA A 458 -11.28 -25.88 -25.50
C ALA A 458 -11.19 -24.96 -26.73
N PHE A 459 -10.17 -25.19 -27.55
CA PHE A 459 -9.84 -24.42 -28.74
C PHE A 459 -9.90 -25.28 -30.01
N GLY A 460 -10.51 -26.47 -29.95
CA GLY A 460 -10.63 -27.38 -31.09
C GLY A 460 -9.31 -28.04 -31.53
N VAL A 461 -8.33 -28.14 -30.61
CA VAL A 461 -7.02 -28.74 -30.86
C VAL A 461 -6.92 -30.11 -30.19
N GLU A 462 -6.17 -31.03 -30.81
CA GLU A 462 -5.87 -32.36 -30.26
C GLU A 462 -4.56 -32.29 -29.44
N GLY A 463 -4.56 -32.76 -28.19
CA GLY A 463 -3.37 -32.75 -27.31
C GLY A 463 -3.66 -33.18 -25.86
N ASP A 464 -2.62 -33.20 -25.02
CA ASP A 464 -2.70 -33.52 -23.59
C ASP A 464 -3.27 -32.36 -22.76
N ALA A 465 -3.70 -32.64 -21.52
CA ALA A 465 -4.20 -31.63 -20.58
C ALA A 465 -3.14 -30.56 -20.25
N THR A 466 -3.59 -29.36 -19.85
CA THR A 466 -2.65 -28.30 -19.47
C THR A 466 -2.01 -28.61 -18.12
N GLU A 467 -0.70 -28.47 -18.00
CA GLU A 467 0.05 -28.71 -16.76
C GLU A 467 0.77 -27.44 -16.33
N ILE A 468 0.46 -26.95 -15.13
CA ILE A 468 1.13 -25.82 -14.50
C ILE A 468 1.86 -26.37 -13.27
N GLY A 469 3.15 -26.09 -13.07
CA GLY A 469 3.78 -26.41 -11.79
C GLY A 469 3.20 -25.49 -10.71
N THR A 470 3.56 -24.22 -10.78
CA THR A 470 3.07 -23.20 -9.84
C THR A 470 2.29 -22.09 -10.56
N PHE A 471 1.08 -21.81 -10.06
CA PHE A 471 0.35 -20.59 -10.40
C PHE A 471 0.46 -19.58 -9.25
N GLY A 472 0.87 -18.35 -9.55
CA GLY A 472 0.93 -17.27 -8.58
C GLY A 472 0.32 -15.98 -9.11
N ASN A 473 -0.45 -15.30 -8.27
CA ASN A 473 -0.97 -13.97 -8.53
C ASN A 473 -0.70 -13.05 -7.32
N THR A 474 0.17 -12.06 -7.46
CA THR A 474 0.30 -10.95 -6.50
C THR A 474 -0.18 -9.61 -7.07
N GLY A 475 -0.45 -9.57 -8.38
CA GLY A 475 -0.96 -8.40 -9.09
C GLY A 475 -2.49 -8.38 -9.18
N THR A 476 -3.02 -7.75 -10.24
CA THR A 476 -4.46 -7.67 -10.50
C THR A 476 -4.83 -8.42 -11.77
N VAL A 477 -5.91 -9.17 -11.72
CA VAL A 477 -6.54 -9.82 -12.87
C VAL A 477 -8.00 -9.39 -12.87
N THR A 478 -8.40 -8.58 -13.86
CA THR A 478 -9.76 -8.08 -13.99
C THR A 478 -10.31 -8.49 -15.35
N ALA A 479 -11.42 -9.21 -15.34
CA ALA A 479 -12.23 -9.49 -16.51
C ALA A 479 -13.54 -8.73 -16.42
N THR A 480 -13.92 -7.99 -17.46
CA THR A 480 -15.17 -7.23 -17.52
C THR A 480 -15.93 -7.58 -18.80
N GLY A 481 -17.21 -7.91 -18.70
CA GLY A 481 -18.01 -8.32 -19.86
C GLY A 481 -19.45 -8.70 -19.51
N ASP A 482 -20.17 -9.31 -20.46
CA ASP A 482 -21.46 -9.93 -20.13
C ASP A 482 -21.27 -11.25 -19.40
N ILE A 483 -20.30 -12.02 -19.90
CA ILE A 483 -19.66 -13.14 -19.21
C ILE A 483 -18.23 -12.72 -18.88
N ALA A 484 -17.86 -12.71 -17.61
CA ALA A 484 -16.54 -12.32 -17.17
C ALA A 484 -16.00 -13.31 -16.13
N LEU A 485 -14.83 -13.87 -16.39
CA LEU A 485 -14.15 -14.80 -15.49
C LEU A 485 -12.75 -14.25 -15.18
N GLY A 486 -12.46 -13.94 -13.92
CA GLY A 486 -11.11 -13.55 -13.51
C GLY A 486 -10.10 -14.68 -13.81
N GLY A 487 -10.46 -15.92 -13.47
CA GLY A 487 -9.74 -17.13 -13.86
C GLY A 487 -10.64 -18.32 -14.22
N LEU A 488 -10.19 -19.14 -15.16
CA LEU A 488 -10.81 -20.42 -15.55
C LEU A 488 -9.73 -21.51 -15.70
N PHE A 489 -9.79 -22.52 -14.84
CA PHE A 489 -8.92 -23.69 -14.85
C PHE A 489 -9.76 -24.90 -15.23
N ALA A 490 -9.73 -25.27 -16.50
CA ALA A 490 -10.61 -26.28 -17.08
C ALA A 490 -9.82 -27.38 -17.80
N LEU A 491 -9.68 -28.58 -17.23
CA LEU A 491 -8.78 -29.62 -17.75
C LEU A 491 -7.30 -29.27 -17.58
N ALA A 492 -6.98 -28.56 -16.50
CA ALA A 492 -5.62 -28.22 -16.11
C ALA A 492 -5.21 -28.94 -14.81
N SER A 493 -3.91 -29.12 -14.61
CA SER A 493 -3.35 -29.53 -13.31
C SER A 493 -2.41 -28.44 -12.79
N ALA A 494 -2.39 -28.23 -11.48
CA ALA A 494 -1.49 -27.32 -10.79
C ALA A 494 -0.94 -27.96 -9.50
N ASP A 495 0.37 -27.97 -9.28
CA ASP A 495 0.92 -28.42 -7.98
C ASP A 495 0.49 -27.46 -6.87
N SER A 496 0.51 -26.15 -7.15
CA SER A 496 0.03 -25.12 -6.23
C SER A 496 -0.58 -23.92 -6.96
N PHE A 497 -1.65 -23.38 -6.40
CA PHE A 497 -2.27 -22.12 -6.77
C PHE A 497 -2.17 -21.14 -5.61
N THR A 498 -1.54 -19.99 -5.81
CA THR A 498 -1.44 -18.92 -4.79
C THR A 498 -2.01 -17.62 -5.33
N ASN A 499 -2.90 -16.99 -4.56
CA ASN A 499 -3.42 -15.65 -4.84
C ASN A 499 -3.21 -14.73 -3.63
N ALA A 500 -2.26 -13.80 -3.75
CA ALA A 500 -2.03 -12.71 -2.81
C ALA A 500 -2.49 -11.33 -3.34
N GLY A 501 -2.83 -11.26 -4.64
CA GLY A 501 -3.37 -10.08 -5.31
C GLY A 501 -4.89 -10.12 -5.45
N THR A 502 -5.40 -9.54 -6.54
CA THR A 502 -6.85 -9.51 -6.84
C THR A 502 -7.13 -10.32 -8.10
N ILE A 503 -8.17 -11.17 -8.04
CA ILE A 503 -8.77 -11.84 -9.20
C ILE A 503 -10.26 -11.48 -9.22
N GLU A 504 -10.69 -10.79 -10.27
CA GLU A 504 -12.03 -10.22 -10.37
C GLU A 504 -12.70 -10.57 -11.70
N GLY A 505 -13.95 -11.04 -11.61
CA GLY A 505 -14.83 -11.23 -12.75
C GLY A 505 -16.07 -10.33 -12.64
N GLU A 506 -16.08 -9.22 -13.39
CA GLU A 506 -17.16 -8.25 -13.47
C GLU A 506 -18.12 -8.55 -14.63
N GLY A 507 -19.09 -9.43 -14.38
CA GLY A 507 -20.07 -9.85 -15.38
C GLY A 507 -21.40 -9.12 -15.24
N THR A 508 -22.01 -8.67 -16.34
CA THR A 508 -23.42 -8.20 -16.26
C THR A 508 -24.40 -9.35 -16.08
N THR A 509 -24.16 -10.50 -16.75
CA THR A 509 -24.96 -11.72 -16.61
C THR A 509 -24.25 -12.74 -15.73
N LEU A 510 -22.98 -13.03 -16.01
CA LEU A 510 -22.17 -14.03 -15.32
C LEU A 510 -20.80 -13.45 -14.96
N GLY A 511 -20.51 -13.29 -13.67
CA GLY A 511 -19.19 -12.87 -13.18
C GLY A 511 -18.61 -13.86 -12.17
N GLY A 512 -17.58 -14.59 -12.58
CA GLY A 512 -16.87 -15.53 -11.71
C GLY A 512 -15.49 -14.96 -11.37
N GLY A 513 -15.13 -14.88 -10.09
CA GLY A 513 -13.74 -14.60 -9.72
C GLY A 513 -12.84 -15.72 -10.24
N LEU A 514 -13.10 -16.96 -9.81
CA LEU A 514 -12.37 -18.14 -10.23
C LEU A 514 -13.29 -19.36 -10.46
N ILE A 515 -13.09 -20.06 -11.57
CA ILE A 515 -13.73 -21.35 -11.83
C ILE A 515 -12.66 -22.45 -11.98
N VAL A 516 -12.81 -23.52 -11.20
CA VAL A 516 -11.98 -24.74 -11.26
C VAL A 516 -12.88 -25.90 -11.68
N ALA A 517 -12.61 -26.48 -12.84
CA ALA A 517 -13.42 -27.56 -13.40
C ALA A 517 -12.60 -28.66 -14.06
N SER A 518 -12.83 -29.90 -13.65
CA SER A 518 -12.09 -31.09 -14.11
C SER A 518 -10.59 -30.90 -14.06
N SER A 519 -10.14 -30.35 -12.95
CA SER A 519 -8.76 -29.97 -12.68
C SER A 519 -8.29 -30.62 -11.40
N ASP A 520 -6.98 -30.85 -11.31
CA ASP A 520 -6.32 -31.38 -10.12
C ASP A 520 -5.37 -30.30 -9.58
N ILE A 521 -5.70 -29.75 -8.40
CA ILE A 521 -4.91 -28.73 -7.72
C ILE A 521 -4.40 -29.34 -6.41
N GLY A 522 -3.09 -29.31 -6.18
CA GLY A 522 -2.51 -29.69 -4.89
C GLY A 522 -2.92 -28.70 -3.79
N SER A 523 -2.11 -27.66 -3.55
CA SER A 523 -2.48 -26.61 -2.60
C SER A 523 -3.15 -25.42 -3.27
N PHE A 524 -4.22 -24.92 -2.67
CA PHE A 524 -4.86 -23.66 -3.04
C PHE A 524 -4.77 -22.68 -1.87
N GLU A 525 -4.05 -21.58 -2.05
CA GLU A 525 -3.85 -20.54 -1.04
C GLU A 525 -4.37 -19.20 -1.56
N ASN A 526 -5.33 -18.61 -0.84
CA ASN A 526 -5.84 -17.27 -1.12
C ASN A 526 -5.59 -16.35 0.09
N SER A 527 -4.58 -15.49 -0.01
CA SER A 527 -4.32 -14.40 0.95
C SER A 527 -4.76 -13.03 0.43
N GLY A 528 -5.14 -12.94 -0.85
CA GLY A 528 -5.65 -11.74 -1.51
C GLY A 528 -7.17 -11.75 -1.66
N THR A 529 -7.68 -11.22 -2.76
CA THR A 529 -9.12 -11.15 -3.06
C THR A 529 -9.46 -11.97 -4.29
N ILE A 530 -10.51 -12.78 -4.19
CA ILE A 530 -11.20 -13.40 -5.33
C ILE A 530 -12.64 -12.92 -5.31
N GLU A 531 -13.04 -12.18 -6.34
CA GLU A 531 -14.34 -11.51 -6.41
C GLU A 531 -15.08 -11.80 -7.72
N GLY A 532 -16.37 -12.15 -7.61
CA GLY A 532 -17.28 -12.25 -8.75
C GLY A 532 -18.48 -11.34 -8.57
N SER A 533 -18.78 -10.49 -9.56
CA SER A 533 -19.94 -9.59 -9.53
C SER A 533 -20.86 -9.80 -10.73
N GLY A 534 -22.17 -9.54 -10.56
CA GLY A 534 -23.19 -9.83 -11.58
C GLY A 534 -24.38 -10.62 -11.07
N ILE A 535 -25.35 -10.90 -11.95
CA ILE A 535 -26.60 -11.57 -11.55
C ILE A 535 -26.33 -13.02 -11.13
N TYR A 536 -25.48 -13.74 -11.85
CA TYR A 536 -25.14 -15.14 -11.58
C TYR A 536 -23.68 -15.27 -11.15
N SER A 537 -23.28 -14.49 -10.16
CA SER A 537 -21.87 -14.34 -9.81
C SER A 537 -21.40 -15.24 -8.66
N GLY A 538 -20.22 -15.83 -8.84
CA GLY A 538 -19.55 -16.64 -7.83
C GLY A 538 -18.17 -16.07 -7.53
N GLY A 539 -17.76 -15.99 -6.26
CA GLY A 539 -16.37 -15.69 -5.92
C GLY A 539 -15.47 -16.79 -6.47
N MET A 540 -15.66 -18.01 -5.97
CA MET A 540 -14.98 -19.21 -6.44
C MET A 540 -15.98 -20.35 -6.68
N ALA A 541 -15.79 -21.09 -7.78
CA ALA A 541 -16.58 -22.28 -8.10
C ALA A 541 -15.68 -23.49 -8.41
N VAL A 542 -15.93 -24.61 -7.75
CA VAL A 542 -15.23 -25.90 -7.93
C VAL A 542 -16.23 -26.94 -8.39
N ILE A 543 -16.11 -27.41 -9.64
CA ILE A 543 -17.18 -28.17 -10.31
C ILE A 543 -16.61 -29.45 -10.93
N GLY A 544 -17.15 -30.62 -10.56
CA GLY A 544 -16.86 -31.88 -11.23
C GLY A 544 -17.76 -32.10 -12.47
N LEU A 545 -17.19 -32.59 -13.59
CA LEU A 545 -17.94 -32.80 -14.84
C LEU A 545 -18.64 -34.18 -14.93
N GLY A 546 -18.41 -35.09 -13.96
CA GLY A 546 -18.94 -36.47 -13.99
C GLY A 546 -20.46 -36.61 -13.72
N ALA A 547 -21.12 -35.59 -13.19
CA ALA A 547 -22.51 -35.66 -12.72
C ALA A 547 -23.51 -34.77 -13.48
N MET A 548 -23.12 -34.19 -14.63
CA MET A 548 -23.92 -33.18 -15.34
C MET A 548 -25.17 -33.72 -16.06
N ALA A 549 -25.42 -35.03 -16.02
CA ALA A 549 -26.42 -35.68 -16.87
C ALA A 549 -27.75 -36.06 -16.21
N GLN A 550 -27.98 -35.90 -14.90
CA GLN A 550 -29.18 -36.52 -14.27
C GLN A 550 -29.94 -35.75 -13.17
N ASN A 551 -29.44 -34.68 -12.55
CA ASN A 551 -30.08 -34.16 -11.31
C ASN A 551 -30.34 -32.63 -11.29
N LEU A 552 -30.93 -32.08 -12.35
CA LEU A 552 -31.39 -30.66 -12.37
C LEU A 552 -32.91 -30.51 -12.15
N GLY A 553 -33.60 -31.59 -11.75
CA GLY A 553 -35.05 -31.60 -11.58
C GLY A 553 -35.60 -31.44 -10.16
N ASP A 554 -34.78 -31.51 -9.11
CA ASP A 554 -35.32 -31.75 -7.74
C ASP A 554 -34.71 -30.90 -6.60
N ALA A 555 -33.87 -29.91 -6.90
CA ALA A 555 -33.43 -28.93 -5.90
C ALA A 555 -34.31 -27.68 -6.00
N GLY A 556 -35.16 -27.44 -5.00
CA GLY A 556 -36.14 -26.33 -4.93
C GLY A 556 -35.57 -24.90 -4.86
N LEU A 557 -34.51 -24.60 -5.62
CA LEU A 557 -34.04 -23.28 -6.00
C LEU A 557 -34.27 -23.15 -7.52
N SER A 558 -35.48 -22.75 -7.93
CA SER A 558 -35.72 -22.34 -9.31
C SER A 558 -35.04 -20.99 -9.57
N GLY A 559 -33.78 -21.05 -9.98
CA GLY A 559 -32.90 -19.95 -10.42
C GLY A 559 -31.44 -20.24 -10.06
N PRO A 560 -30.44 -19.64 -10.71
CA PRO A 560 -30.27 -19.44 -12.15
C PRO A 560 -28.90 -19.96 -12.66
N LEU A 561 -28.06 -20.55 -11.79
CA LEU A 561 -26.79 -21.17 -12.20
C LEU A 561 -26.99 -22.53 -12.88
N GLY A 562 -28.12 -23.19 -12.62
CA GLY A 562 -28.50 -24.47 -13.25
C GLY A 562 -28.91 -24.36 -14.73
N ASP A 563 -29.21 -23.15 -15.22
CA ASP A 563 -29.69 -22.92 -16.58
C ASP A 563 -28.97 -21.71 -17.23
N ASN A 564 -27.90 -21.99 -18.01
CA ASN A 564 -27.54 -21.30 -19.28
C ASN A 564 -26.32 -20.32 -19.42
N ALA A 565 -25.25 -20.34 -18.62
CA ALA A 565 -24.02 -19.59 -19.00
C ALA A 565 -22.69 -20.33 -18.77
N ILE A 566 -22.33 -20.68 -17.53
CA ILE A 566 -21.11 -21.48 -17.25
C ILE A 566 -21.22 -22.85 -17.94
N LEU A 567 -22.41 -23.45 -17.91
CA LEU A 567 -22.69 -24.75 -18.53
C LEU A 567 -22.61 -24.70 -20.06
N ALA A 568 -22.96 -23.58 -20.71
CA ALA A 568 -22.81 -23.38 -22.15
C ALA A 568 -21.34 -23.17 -22.55
N LEU A 569 -20.56 -22.47 -21.71
CA LEU A 569 -19.13 -22.28 -21.88
C LEU A 569 -18.35 -23.60 -21.68
N LEU A 570 -18.66 -24.37 -20.63
CA LEU A 570 -18.04 -25.67 -20.33
C LEU A 570 -18.49 -26.80 -21.29
N SER A 571 -19.75 -26.83 -21.73
CA SER A 571 -20.22 -27.82 -22.73
C SER A 571 -19.63 -27.58 -24.12
N GLY A 572 -19.21 -26.35 -24.42
CA GLY A 572 -18.42 -26.02 -25.60
C GLY A 572 -17.00 -26.61 -25.60
N LEU A 573 -16.46 -27.01 -24.44
CA LEU A 573 -15.11 -27.58 -24.29
C LEU A 573 -15.02 -29.09 -24.61
N GLY A 574 -16.15 -29.73 -24.98
CA GLY A 574 -16.19 -31.05 -25.63
C GLY A 574 -16.80 -32.19 -24.79
N ASP A 575 -17.88 -32.78 -25.32
CA ASP A 575 -18.74 -33.84 -24.76
C ASP A 575 -18.13 -35.27 -24.77
N THR A 576 -16.80 -35.45 -24.91
CA THR A 576 -16.25 -36.80 -25.21
C THR A 576 -15.01 -37.26 -24.43
N ALA A 577 -14.47 -36.51 -23.45
CA ALA A 577 -13.21 -36.89 -22.80
C ALA A 577 -13.17 -36.89 -21.25
N LEU A 578 -14.28 -36.70 -20.53
CA LEU A 578 -14.20 -36.21 -19.15
C LEU A 578 -14.71 -37.17 -18.08
N ALA A 579 -13.78 -37.99 -17.59
CA ALA A 579 -13.96 -38.92 -16.48
C ALA A 579 -13.09 -38.57 -15.25
N THR A 580 -12.36 -37.44 -15.25
CA THR A 580 -11.56 -37.02 -14.10
C THR A 580 -12.40 -36.16 -13.14
N PRO A 581 -12.46 -36.50 -11.84
CA PRO A 581 -13.07 -35.63 -10.85
C PRO A 581 -12.23 -34.36 -10.69
N THR A 582 -12.85 -33.27 -10.24
CA THR A 582 -12.12 -32.07 -9.81
C THR A 582 -11.64 -32.28 -8.40
N THR A 583 -10.34 -32.09 -8.15
CA THR A 583 -9.71 -32.24 -6.83
C THR A 583 -8.96 -30.97 -6.45
N ILE A 584 -9.15 -30.54 -5.20
CA ILE A 584 -8.28 -29.58 -4.52
C ILE A 584 -7.84 -30.27 -3.21
N ASP A 585 -6.56 -30.58 -3.04
CA ASP A 585 -6.11 -31.35 -1.85
C ASP A 585 -6.26 -30.55 -0.55
N SER A 586 -6.06 -29.24 -0.59
CA SER A 586 -6.30 -28.31 0.54
C SER A 586 -6.60 -26.90 0.05
N LEU A 587 -7.54 -26.22 0.71
CA LEU A 587 -7.90 -24.83 0.43
C LEU A 587 -7.67 -23.98 1.68
N ASP A 588 -6.66 -23.11 1.66
CA ASP A 588 -6.41 -22.09 2.67
C ASP A 588 -6.91 -20.73 2.15
N ASN A 589 -7.84 -20.12 2.88
CA ASN A 589 -8.33 -18.77 2.65
C ASN A 589 -8.01 -17.87 3.85
N SER A 590 -6.89 -17.15 3.76
CA SER A 590 -6.53 -16.09 4.70
C SER A 590 -6.94 -14.68 4.22
N GLY A 591 -7.37 -14.56 2.96
CA GLY A 591 -7.86 -13.35 2.31
C GLY A 591 -9.39 -13.31 2.20
N THR A 592 -9.91 -12.84 1.07
CA THR A 592 -11.35 -12.73 0.81
C THR A 592 -11.76 -13.54 -0.41
N ILE A 593 -12.83 -14.34 -0.26
CA ILE A 593 -13.59 -14.92 -1.37
C ILE A 593 -14.99 -14.31 -1.30
N SER A 594 -15.37 -13.51 -2.29
CA SER A 594 -16.63 -12.78 -2.31
C SER A 594 -17.37 -12.98 -3.63
N GLY A 595 -18.68 -13.21 -3.57
CA GLY A 595 -19.49 -13.28 -4.78
C GLY A 595 -20.89 -12.70 -4.60
N GLY A 596 -21.42 -12.07 -5.65
CA GLY A 596 -22.75 -11.46 -5.60
C GLY A 596 -23.87 -12.46 -5.33
N LEU A 597 -23.79 -13.69 -5.84
CA LEU A 597 -24.73 -14.79 -5.53
C LEU A 597 -24.10 -15.83 -4.59
N LEU A 598 -22.97 -16.41 -4.96
CA LEU A 598 -22.29 -17.45 -4.19
C LEU A 598 -20.86 -17.01 -3.80
N GLY A 599 -20.43 -17.26 -2.57
CA GLY A 599 -19.03 -17.05 -2.17
C GLY A 599 -18.14 -18.15 -2.75
N LEU A 600 -18.22 -19.34 -2.16
CA LEU A 600 -17.60 -20.58 -2.59
C LEU A 600 -18.69 -21.61 -2.97
N TYR A 601 -18.69 -22.04 -4.23
CA TYR A 601 -19.52 -23.12 -4.75
C TYR A 601 -18.70 -24.40 -4.94
N VAL A 602 -19.16 -25.53 -4.40
CA VAL A 602 -18.56 -26.86 -4.66
C VAL A 602 -19.64 -27.83 -5.12
N GLY A 603 -19.50 -28.37 -6.33
CA GLY A 603 -20.55 -29.17 -6.94
C GLY A 603 -20.09 -30.22 -7.95
N GLY A 604 -21.04 -30.99 -8.48
CA GLY A 604 -20.80 -31.92 -9.60
C GLY A 604 -19.87 -33.10 -9.29
N GLY A 605 -19.76 -33.51 -8.02
CA GLY A 605 -18.84 -34.57 -7.59
C GLY A 605 -17.40 -34.11 -7.41
N ALA A 606 -17.15 -32.80 -7.35
CA ALA A 606 -15.84 -32.27 -6.96
C ALA A 606 -15.47 -32.70 -5.54
N THR A 607 -14.18 -32.90 -5.29
CA THR A 607 -13.62 -33.17 -3.97
C THR A 607 -12.70 -32.02 -3.57
N VAL A 608 -13.05 -31.30 -2.52
CA VAL A 608 -12.18 -30.34 -1.85
C VAL A 608 -11.75 -30.97 -0.53
N GLY A 609 -10.45 -30.97 -0.24
CA GLY A 609 -9.94 -31.44 1.05
C GLY A 609 -10.31 -30.49 2.19
N PRO A 610 -9.48 -30.41 3.24
CA PRO A 610 -9.72 -29.46 4.31
C PRO A 610 -9.77 -28.01 3.79
N ILE A 611 -10.72 -27.25 4.33
CA ILE A 611 -10.84 -25.80 4.11
C ILE A 611 -10.39 -25.10 5.40
N GLU A 612 -9.28 -24.37 5.34
CA GLU A 612 -8.84 -23.48 6.42
C GLU A 612 -9.27 -22.05 6.05
N ASN A 613 -10.20 -21.47 6.79
CA ASN A 613 -10.68 -20.11 6.58
C ASN A 613 -10.30 -19.22 7.77
N SER A 614 -9.16 -18.53 7.65
CA SER A 614 -8.76 -17.47 8.60
C SER A 614 -9.13 -16.07 8.13
N GLY A 615 -9.53 -15.93 6.86
CA GLY A 615 -10.01 -14.70 6.24
C GLY A 615 -11.55 -14.64 6.19
N THR A 616 -12.08 -14.20 5.05
CA THR A 616 -13.53 -14.02 4.83
C THR A 616 -14.02 -14.82 3.62
N ILE A 617 -15.09 -15.58 3.80
CA ILE A 617 -15.92 -16.09 2.71
C ILE A 617 -17.28 -15.42 2.82
N GLU A 618 -17.65 -14.63 1.82
CA GLU A 618 -18.89 -13.85 1.87
C GLU A 618 -19.69 -13.91 0.57
N SER A 619 -20.98 -13.58 0.68
CA SER A 619 -21.83 -13.46 -0.51
C SER A 619 -23.08 -12.62 -0.30
N GLY A 620 -23.70 -12.24 -1.42
CA GLY A 620 -25.05 -11.67 -1.42
C GLY A 620 -26.18 -12.70 -1.25
N SER A 621 -25.93 -14.02 -1.28
CA SER A 621 -26.96 -15.05 -1.04
C SER A 621 -26.47 -16.26 -0.25
N VAL A 622 -25.53 -17.06 -0.78
CA VAL A 622 -24.97 -18.22 -0.06
C VAL A 622 -23.45 -18.17 0.00
N ALA A 623 -22.87 -18.09 1.19
CA ALA A 623 -21.42 -17.93 1.33
C ALA A 623 -20.67 -19.23 0.97
N LEU A 624 -21.08 -20.38 1.50
CA LEU A 624 -20.58 -21.70 1.13
C LEU A 624 -21.73 -22.60 0.68
N TYR A 625 -21.74 -23.00 -0.59
CA TYR A 625 -22.78 -23.86 -1.16
C TYR A 625 -22.18 -25.17 -1.69
N VAL A 626 -22.73 -26.30 -1.25
CA VAL A 626 -22.25 -27.65 -1.61
C VAL A 626 -23.39 -28.52 -2.12
N ASP A 627 -23.26 -29.08 -3.33
CA ASP A 627 -24.28 -29.96 -3.92
C ASP A 627 -23.74 -31.02 -4.89
N GLY A 628 -24.65 -31.77 -5.52
CA GLY A 628 -24.35 -32.62 -6.66
C GLY A 628 -23.31 -33.71 -6.42
N GLY A 629 -23.33 -34.34 -5.24
CA GLY A 629 -22.39 -35.40 -4.85
C GLY A 629 -20.99 -34.90 -4.51
N ALA A 630 -20.78 -33.58 -4.36
CA ALA A 630 -19.50 -33.03 -3.96
C ALA A 630 -19.09 -33.46 -2.54
N THR A 631 -17.78 -33.55 -2.31
CA THR A 631 -17.19 -33.85 -1.00
C THR A 631 -16.33 -32.68 -0.55
N ILE A 632 -16.55 -32.21 0.67
CA ILE A 632 -15.64 -31.30 1.37
C ILE A 632 -15.07 -32.02 2.60
N GLY A 633 -13.77 -31.85 2.84
CA GLY A 633 -13.11 -32.30 4.07
C GLY A 633 -13.58 -31.54 5.32
N ASP A 634 -12.73 -31.49 6.34
CA ASP A 634 -13.01 -30.67 7.53
C ASP A 634 -12.95 -29.17 7.15
N LEU A 635 -13.85 -28.37 7.72
CA LEU A 635 -13.87 -26.91 7.62
C LEU A 635 -13.36 -26.33 8.94
N ASP A 636 -12.19 -25.70 8.93
CA ASP A 636 -11.67 -24.93 10.06
C ASP A 636 -11.87 -23.43 9.82
N ASN A 637 -12.83 -22.83 10.51
CA ASN A 637 -13.16 -21.41 10.41
C ASN A 637 -12.66 -20.66 11.65
N SER A 638 -11.50 -20.00 11.52
CA SER A 638 -11.02 -19.03 12.50
C SER A 638 -11.32 -17.57 12.11
N GLY A 639 -11.73 -17.35 10.86
CA GLY A 639 -12.15 -16.07 10.30
C GLY A 639 -13.67 -15.91 10.27
N THR A 640 -14.21 -15.43 9.14
CA THR A 640 -15.64 -15.16 8.96
C THR A 640 -16.21 -15.88 7.75
N ILE A 641 -17.35 -16.54 7.91
CA ILE A 641 -18.22 -17.02 6.83
C ILE A 641 -19.55 -16.29 6.95
N THR A 642 -19.94 -15.47 5.97
CA THR A 642 -21.11 -14.59 6.11
C THR A 642 -21.94 -14.45 4.84
N GLY A 643 -23.26 -14.57 4.97
CA GLY A 643 -24.23 -14.38 3.90
C GLY A 643 -25.63 -14.74 4.37
N PRO A 644 -26.71 -14.37 3.65
CA PRO A 644 -28.07 -14.73 4.04
C PRO A 644 -28.24 -16.22 4.39
N GLU A 645 -27.65 -17.11 3.58
CA GLU A 645 -27.26 -18.46 3.98
C GLU A 645 -25.72 -18.50 4.11
N ALA A 646 -25.20 -18.85 5.28
CA ALA A 646 -23.74 -18.95 5.48
C ALA A 646 -23.20 -20.26 4.89
N ILE A 647 -23.90 -21.37 5.15
CA ILE A 647 -23.53 -22.70 4.65
C ILE A 647 -24.80 -23.39 4.17
N ALA A 648 -24.79 -23.94 2.96
CA ALA A 648 -25.91 -24.71 2.42
C ALA A 648 -25.43 -26.02 1.79
N LEU A 649 -25.91 -27.15 2.32
CA LEU A 649 -25.60 -28.51 1.88
C LEU A 649 -26.85 -29.16 1.28
N TYR A 650 -26.76 -29.63 0.03
CA TYR A 650 -27.87 -30.23 -0.71
C TYR A 650 -27.54 -31.61 -1.28
N GLY A 651 -28.58 -32.40 -1.54
CA GLY A 651 -28.48 -33.70 -2.19
C GLY A 651 -27.68 -34.70 -1.37
N ASP A 652 -26.72 -35.34 -2.03
CA ASP A 652 -25.77 -36.33 -1.52
C ASP A 652 -24.38 -35.73 -1.24
N ALA A 653 -24.31 -34.41 -0.98
CA ALA A 653 -23.08 -33.75 -0.56
C ALA A 653 -22.50 -34.40 0.72
N ALA A 654 -21.21 -34.73 0.71
CA ALA A 654 -20.47 -35.17 1.88
C ALA A 654 -19.68 -33.99 2.46
N PHE A 655 -19.76 -33.79 3.77
CA PHE A 655 -19.16 -32.64 4.45
C PHE A 655 -18.50 -33.09 5.75
N GLY A 656 -17.26 -32.68 5.99
CA GLY A 656 -16.51 -33.02 7.19
C GLY A 656 -16.95 -32.26 8.44
N THR A 657 -16.09 -32.26 9.45
CA THR A 657 -16.33 -31.55 10.71
C THR A 657 -16.18 -30.05 10.53
N ILE A 658 -17.03 -29.25 11.18
CA ILE A 658 -16.91 -27.79 11.24
C ILE A 658 -16.23 -27.39 12.54
N THR A 659 -14.93 -27.12 12.49
CA THR A 659 -14.24 -26.41 13.57
C THR A 659 -14.52 -24.93 13.40
N ASN A 660 -15.13 -24.27 14.39
CA ASN A 660 -15.44 -22.85 14.34
C ASN A 660 -14.87 -22.17 15.58
N THR A 661 -13.78 -21.42 15.40
CA THR A 661 -13.24 -20.51 16.41
C THR A 661 -13.51 -19.05 16.08
N GLY A 662 -13.91 -18.75 14.84
CA GLY A 662 -14.32 -17.44 14.36
C GLY A 662 -15.83 -17.26 14.34
N THR A 663 -16.36 -16.68 13.25
CA THR A 663 -17.80 -16.36 13.09
C THR A 663 -18.39 -17.05 11.87
N ILE A 664 -19.56 -17.67 12.06
CA ILE A 664 -20.46 -18.10 10.98
C ILE A 664 -21.76 -17.28 11.13
N ALA A 665 -22.02 -16.40 10.17
CA ALA A 665 -23.14 -15.44 10.20
C ALA A 665 -24.10 -15.66 9.03
N GLY A 666 -25.25 -16.28 9.31
CA GLY A 666 -26.26 -16.62 8.31
C GLY A 666 -26.99 -17.91 8.62
N THR A 667 -27.94 -18.26 7.75
CA THR A 667 -28.62 -19.56 7.87
C THR A 667 -27.64 -20.69 7.54
N ILE A 668 -27.54 -21.71 8.40
CA ILE A 668 -26.85 -22.97 8.10
C ILE A 668 -27.91 -23.97 7.69
N LYS A 669 -27.90 -24.41 6.44
CA LYS A 669 -28.91 -25.30 5.87
C LYS A 669 -28.30 -26.65 5.52
N ASN A 670 -28.76 -27.71 6.17
CA ASN A 670 -28.37 -29.07 5.85
C ASN A 670 -29.57 -29.87 5.36
N ARG A 671 -29.58 -30.19 4.06
CA ARG A 671 -30.61 -31.03 3.44
C ARG A 671 -30.14 -32.48 3.22
N THR A 672 -28.91 -32.80 3.61
CA THR A 672 -28.35 -34.16 3.59
C THR A 672 -28.92 -35.01 4.72
N THR A 673 -28.57 -36.30 4.77
CA THR A 673 -28.94 -37.20 5.88
C THR A 673 -27.85 -37.34 6.94
N ASP A 674 -26.70 -36.71 6.73
CA ASP A 674 -25.57 -36.76 7.66
C ASP A 674 -25.69 -35.64 8.70
N ASP A 675 -25.26 -35.92 9.92
CA ASP A 675 -25.33 -34.97 11.03
C ASP A 675 -24.31 -33.83 10.81
N LEU A 676 -24.70 -32.59 11.11
CA LEU A 676 -23.73 -31.50 11.19
C LEU A 676 -22.90 -31.64 12.47
N VAL A 677 -21.58 -31.73 12.35
CA VAL A 677 -20.68 -31.86 13.50
C VAL A 677 -19.88 -30.58 13.67
N PHE A 678 -20.00 -29.93 14.83
CA PHE A 678 -19.29 -28.72 15.21
C PHE A 678 -18.25 -28.99 16.32
N ILE A 679 -17.08 -28.38 16.18
CA ILE A 679 -16.08 -28.24 17.23
C ILE A 679 -15.93 -26.75 17.52
N GLY A 680 -16.14 -26.35 18.78
CA GLY A 680 -15.99 -24.95 19.22
C GLY A 680 -14.55 -24.60 19.58
N ALA A 681 -14.34 -23.35 19.99
CA ALA A 681 -13.06 -22.83 20.45
C ALA A 681 -12.56 -23.49 21.75
N THR A 682 -11.29 -23.32 22.06
CA THR A 682 -10.68 -23.82 23.31
C THR A 682 -10.42 -22.66 24.29
N GLY A 683 -10.16 -22.97 25.57
CA GLY A 683 -9.87 -21.95 26.58
C GLY A 683 -11.12 -21.18 27.00
N ASP A 684 -11.05 -19.85 27.03
CA ASP A 684 -12.16 -18.95 27.37
C ASP A 684 -12.86 -18.36 26.14
N ASP A 685 -12.33 -18.59 24.93
CA ASP A 685 -12.90 -18.13 23.67
C ASP A 685 -14.10 -18.97 23.25
N TYR A 686 -14.94 -18.42 22.38
CA TYR A 686 -16.11 -19.08 21.81
C TYR A 686 -16.18 -18.83 20.30
N GLY A 687 -16.39 -19.89 19.51
CA GLY A 687 -16.82 -19.74 18.13
C GLY A 687 -18.26 -19.25 18.06
N LEU A 688 -18.55 -18.23 17.25
CA LEU A 688 -19.87 -17.62 17.13
C LEU A 688 -20.65 -18.22 15.96
N ILE A 689 -21.90 -18.61 16.22
CA ILE A 689 -22.89 -18.95 15.19
C ILE A 689 -24.09 -18.02 15.37
N THR A 690 -24.35 -17.17 14.38
CA THR A 690 -25.36 -16.10 14.44
C THR A 690 -26.07 -15.93 13.10
N GLY A 691 -27.14 -15.15 13.07
CA GLY A 691 -27.81 -14.75 11.83
C GLY A 691 -27.04 -13.69 11.04
N TYR A 692 -27.40 -13.55 9.77
CA TYR A 692 -26.82 -12.56 8.87
C TYR A 692 -27.32 -11.15 9.20
N SER A 693 -26.40 -10.18 9.20
CA SER A 693 -26.68 -8.75 9.31
C SER A 693 -25.80 -8.00 8.31
N ALA A 694 -26.36 -6.98 7.65
CA ALA A 694 -25.58 -6.08 6.80
C ALA A 694 -24.61 -5.19 7.61
N ASP A 695 -24.86 -5.04 8.91
CA ASP A 695 -23.93 -4.43 9.86
C ASP A 695 -23.32 -5.54 10.73
N PRO A 696 -22.02 -5.87 10.57
CA PRO A 696 -21.33 -6.91 11.33
C PRO A 696 -21.34 -6.70 12.85
N ALA A 697 -21.56 -5.46 13.32
CA ALA A 697 -21.63 -5.15 14.75
C ALA A 697 -22.98 -5.56 15.38
N THR A 698 -24.00 -5.81 14.57
CA THR A 698 -25.34 -6.18 15.05
C THR A 698 -25.51 -7.69 15.06
N LEU A 699 -25.67 -8.26 16.26
CA LEU A 699 -26.05 -9.67 16.41
C LEU A 699 -27.54 -9.84 16.11
N VAL A 700 -27.85 -10.71 15.14
CA VAL A 700 -29.22 -11.09 14.76
C VAL A 700 -29.36 -12.58 14.99
N THR A 701 -30.49 -13.05 15.54
CA THR A 701 -30.73 -14.48 15.71
C THR A 701 -30.78 -15.19 14.35
N GLY A 702 -29.97 -16.24 14.19
CA GLY A 702 -29.90 -17.05 12.98
C GLY A 702 -30.74 -18.33 13.03
N LEU A 703 -30.54 -19.21 12.05
CA LEU A 703 -31.21 -20.50 11.95
C LEU A 703 -30.22 -21.59 11.47
N ILE A 704 -30.22 -22.73 12.14
CA ILE A 704 -29.63 -23.99 11.67
C ILE A 704 -30.79 -24.91 11.25
N ASP A 705 -31.03 -25.07 9.94
CA ASP A 705 -32.09 -25.91 9.35
C ASP A 705 -31.51 -27.26 8.91
N SER A 706 -31.60 -28.29 9.76
CA SER A 706 -31.06 -29.64 9.55
C SER A 706 -32.14 -30.72 9.70
N LYS A 707 -33.34 -30.51 9.16
CA LYS A 707 -34.53 -31.36 9.38
C LYS A 707 -34.37 -32.86 9.09
N ASN A 708 -33.40 -33.22 8.25
CA ASN A 708 -33.17 -34.59 7.80
C ASN A 708 -32.11 -35.34 8.63
N SER A 709 -31.41 -34.65 9.55
CA SER A 709 -30.35 -35.21 10.38
C SER A 709 -30.25 -34.50 11.73
N GLY A 710 -29.29 -34.88 12.57
CA GLY A 710 -28.96 -34.22 13.83
C GLY A 710 -27.95 -33.09 13.67
N VAL A 711 -27.71 -32.40 14.80
CA VAL A 711 -26.61 -31.44 14.97
C VAL A 711 -25.83 -31.86 16.20
N ILE A 712 -24.51 -31.94 16.10
CA ILE A 712 -23.62 -32.40 17.17
C ILE A 712 -22.61 -31.32 17.48
N PHE A 713 -22.67 -30.72 18.67
CA PHE A 713 -21.58 -29.91 19.22
C PHE A 713 -20.62 -30.84 19.96
N GLN A 714 -19.64 -31.38 19.25
CA GLN A 714 -18.83 -32.52 19.68
C GLN A 714 -17.84 -32.16 20.80
N SER A 715 -17.24 -30.97 20.77
CA SER A 715 -16.34 -30.48 21.80
C SER A 715 -16.12 -28.96 21.69
N GLY A 716 -15.33 -28.38 22.59
CA GLY A 716 -15.01 -26.95 22.58
C GLY A 716 -16.16 -26.05 23.05
N ASN A 717 -15.98 -24.74 22.87
CA ASN A 717 -16.86 -23.68 23.31
C ASN A 717 -17.54 -23.02 22.10
N THR A 718 -18.87 -23.07 22.05
CA THR A 718 -19.68 -22.43 20.99
C THR A 718 -20.64 -21.43 21.60
N ARG A 719 -20.63 -20.20 21.10
CA ARG A 719 -21.64 -19.17 21.40
C ARG A 719 -22.70 -19.24 20.32
N LEU A 720 -23.89 -19.69 20.70
CA LEU A 720 -25.00 -19.92 19.79
C LEU A 720 -26.03 -18.80 19.92
N ASN A 721 -26.19 -18.05 18.84
CA ASN A 721 -27.25 -17.07 18.63
C ASN A 721 -28.09 -17.46 17.42
N SER A 722 -28.43 -18.74 17.31
CA SER A 722 -29.26 -19.27 16.22
C SER A 722 -30.22 -20.32 16.75
N ASP A 723 -31.47 -20.23 16.28
CA ASP A 723 -32.44 -21.30 16.45
C ASP A 723 -31.99 -22.55 15.68
N ILE A 724 -32.40 -23.73 16.11
CA ILE A 724 -32.06 -25.00 15.46
C ILE A 724 -33.33 -25.79 15.14
N ASP A 725 -33.49 -26.24 13.90
CA ASP A 725 -34.57 -27.14 13.50
C ASP A 725 -33.99 -28.44 12.94
N VAL A 726 -34.05 -29.50 13.75
CA VAL A 726 -33.65 -30.87 13.37
C VAL A 726 -34.86 -31.78 13.11
N GLY A 727 -36.06 -31.21 12.99
CA GLY A 727 -37.30 -31.96 12.79
C GLY A 727 -37.58 -32.93 13.95
N THR A 728 -37.44 -34.23 13.70
CA THR A 728 -37.61 -35.29 14.72
C THR A 728 -36.30 -35.83 15.28
N ASN A 729 -35.15 -35.33 14.79
CA ASN A 729 -33.82 -35.78 15.20
C ASN A 729 -33.38 -35.10 16.50
N THR A 730 -32.09 -35.19 16.82
CA THR A 730 -31.54 -34.73 18.10
C THR A 730 -30.38 -33.76 17.88
N VAL A 731 -30.38 -32.67 18.67
CA VAL A 731 -29.20 -31.84 18.89
C VAL A 731 -28.42 -32.44 20.07
N THR A 732 -27.17 -32.83 19.84
CA THR A 732 -26.29 -33.40 20.86
C THR A 732 -25.25 -32.37 21.29
N ASN A 733 -25.12 -32.12 22.59
CA ASN A 733 -24.09 -31.27 23.17
C ASN A 733 -23.12 -32.11 24.00
N ASP A 734 -21.88 -32.23 23.52
CA ASP A 734 -20.75 -32.89 24.18
C ASP A 734 -19.68 -31.88 24.66
N GLY A 735 -19.79 -30.60 24.25
CA GLY A 735 -18.91 -29.49 24.63
C GLY A 735 -19.56 -28.47 25.59
N THR A 736 -19.19 -27.20 25.42
CA THR A 736 -19.81 -26.05 26.09
C THR A 736 -20.63 -25.25 25.09
N LEU A 737 -21.94 -25.18 25.29
CA LEU A 737 -22.84 -24.37 24.48
C LEU A 737 -23.31 -23.16 25.29
N ARG A 738 -23.00 -21.94 24.83
CA ARG A 738 -23.38 -20.69 25.50
C ARG A 738 -24.51 -19.98 24.76
N LEU A 739 -25.55 -19.60 25.52
CA LEU A 739 -26.72 -18.86 25.05
C LEU A 739 -26.78 -17.52 25.78
N ASP A 740 -26.71 -16.43 25.03
CA ASP A 740 -26.89 -15.07 25.56
C ASP A 740 -28.35 -14.62 25.47
N ASP A 741 -29.06 -15.09 24.45
CA ASP A 741 -30.48 -14.84 24.20
C ASP A 741 -31.28 -16.15 24.22
N ALA A 742 -32.61 -16.04 24.06
CA ALA A 742 -33.45 -17.21 23.91
C ALA A 742 -33.16 -17.93 22.58
N VAL A 743 -32.89 -19.23 22.66
CA VAL A 743 -32.69 -20.14 21.54
C VAL A 743 -33.72 -21.26 21.60
N SER A 744 -34.33 -21.54 20.45
CA SER A 744 -35.27 -22.63 20.28
C SER A 744 -34.65 -23.79 19.48
N ILE A 745 -34.97 -25.01 19.91
CA ILE A 745 -34.66 -26.26 19.21
C ILE A 745 -35.98 -26.93 18.85
N THR A 746 -36.24 -27.06 17.55
CA THR A 746 -37.29 -27.94 17.04
C THR A 746 -36.73 -29.34 16.87
N GLY A 747 -37.15 -30.27 17.74
CA GLY A 747 -36.62 -31.63 17.83
C GLY A 747 -36.25 -32.00 19.27
N ASN A 748 -35.33 -32.96 19.43
CA ASN A 748 -34.84 -33.39 20.73
C ASN A 748 -33.49 -32.74 21.06
N TYR A 749 -33.16 -32.66 22.35
CA TYR A 749 -31.87 -32.21 22.85
C TYR A 749 -31.26 -33.26 23.78
N SER A 750 -29.97 -33.54 23.63
CA SER A 750 -29.24 -34.44 24.52
C SER A 750 -27.93 -33.80 24.92
N GLN A 751 -27.64 -33.73 26.22
CA GLN A 751 -26.39 -33.22 26.74
C GLN A 751 -25.64 -34.31 27.51
N SER A 752 -24.39 -34.56 27.12
CA SER A 752 -23.53 -35.53 27.79
C SER A 752 -23.10 -35.10 29.18
N ALA A 753 -22.71 -36.05 30.03
CA ALA A 753 -22.38 -35.79 31.43
C ALA A 753 -21.22 -34.80 31.65
N ALA A 754 -20.24 -34.77 30.74
CA ALA A 754 -19.11 -33.83 30.80
C ALA A 754 -19.41 -32.47 30.13
N ALA A 755 -20.52 -32.37 29.39
CA ALA A 755 -20.88 -31.19 28.63
C ALA A 755 -21.58 -30.14 29.52
N ARG A 756 -21.55 -28.89 29.07
CA ARG A 756 -22.09 -27.74 29.79
C ARG A 756 -23.02 -26.92 28.89
N LEU A 757 -24.18 -26.56 29.42
CA LEU A 757 -25.02 -25.49 28.88
C LEU A 757 -24.77 -24.24 29.71
N VAL A 758 -24.35 -23.15 29.06
CA VAL A 758 -24.08 -21.87 29.69
C VAL A 758 -25.20 -20.92 29.35
N ILE A 759 -25.86 -20.40 30.38
CA ILE A 759 -26.90 -19.40 30.26
C ILE A 759 -26.35 -18.07 30.72
N ALA A 760 -26.17 -17.14 29.79
CA ALA A 760 -25.75 -15.80 30.12
C ALA A 760 -26.95 -14.99 30.64
N ALA A 761 -26.74 -14.27 31.74
CA ALA A 761 -27.80 -13.60 32.46
C ALA A 761 -27.44 -12.14 32.74
N THR A 762 -28.27 -11.22 32.28
CA THR A 762 -28.23 -9.80 32.64
C THR A 762 -29.40 -9.50 33.59
N ARG A 763 -29.51 -8.25 34.06
CA ARG A 763 -30.63 -7.81 34.91
C ARG A 763 -32.00 -8.03 34.27
N ASN A 764 -32.11 -7.79 32.97
CA ASN A 764 -33.41 -7.71 32.28
C ASN A 764 -33.64 -8.85 31.29
N ALA A 765 -32.60 -9.62 30.96
CA ALA A 765 -32.66 -10.71 30.00
C ALA A 765 -31.75 -11.85 30.43
N MET A 766 -32.21 -13.08 30.21
CA MET A 766 -31.40 -14.28 30.38
C MET A 766 -31.53 -15.12 29.12
N GLY A 767 -30.43 -15.75 28.73
CA GLY A 767 -30.46 -16.83 27.76
C GLY A 767 -31.45 -17.90 28.20
N GLN A 768 -32.10 -18.55 27.25
CA GLN A 768 -33.05 -19.60 27.53
C GLN A 768 -33.00 -20.64 26.43
N LEU A 769 -33.04 -21.92 26.79
CA LEU A 769 -33.21 -22.98 25.82
C LEU A 769 -34.67 -23.47 25.80
N THR A 770 -35.29 -23.49 24.63
CA THR A 770 -36.65 -24.05 24.46
C THR A 770 -36.60 -25.20 23.47
N VAL A 771 -37.06 -26.39 23.86
CA VAL A 771 -36.98 -27.61 23.05
C VAL A 771 -38.40 -28.11 22.78
N SER A 772 -38.77 -28.37 21.52
CA SER A 772 -40.13 -28.85 21.21
C SER A 772 -40.36 -30.32 21.60
N GLY A 773 -39.31 -31.14 21.56
CA GLY A 773 -39.31 -32.57 21.91
C GLY A 773 -38.80 -32.85 23.33
N SER A 774 -38.04 -33.93 23.50
CA SER A 774 -37.42 -34.28 24.79
C SER A 774 -36.04 -33.64 24.94
N ALA A 775 -35.74 -33.09 26.13
CA ALA A 775 -34.40 -32.67 26.50
C ALA A 775 -33.84 -33.56 27.62
N GLY A 776 -32.75 -34.28 27.33
CA GLY A 776 -32.04 -35.14 28.28
C GLY A 776 -30.73 -34.54 28.73
N LEU A 777 -30.54 -34.38 30.05
CA LEU A 777 -29.38 -33.74 30.67
C LEU A 777 -28.80 -34.61 31.80
N ALA A 778 -29.01 -35.92 31.73
CA ALA A 778 -28.65 -36.83 32.81
C ALA A 778 -27.14 -36.75 33.16
N GLY A 779 -26.83 -36.41 34.40
CA GLY A 779 -25.46 -36.28 34.91
C GLY A 779 -24.68 -35.05 34.40
N SER A 780 -25.30 -34.15 33.64
CA SER A 780 -24.64 -32.97 33.06
C SER A 780 -24.79 -31.70 33.92
N SER A 781 -24.26 -30.57 33.45
CA SER A 781 -24.36 -29.28 34.15
C SER A 781 -24.95 -28.16 33.30
N ILE A 782 -25.79 -27.34 33.93
CA ILE A 782 -26.18 -26.02 33.44
C ILE A 782 -25.51 -24.98 34.34
N VAL A 783 -24.85 -24.00 33.73
CA VAL A 783 -24.18 -22.92 34.46
C VAL A 783 -24.74 -21.59 34.00
N ILE A 784 -25.39 -20.90 34.91
CA ILE A 784 -25.87 -19.54 34.72
C ILE A 784 -24.69 -18.61 35.05
N VAL A 785 -24.28 -17.82 34.07
CA VAL A 785 -23.19 -16.86 34.20
C VAL A 785 -23.81 -15.47 34.22
N PRO A 786 -23.83 -14.78 35.37
CA PRO A 786 -24.21 -13.38 35.40
C PRO A 786 -23.19 -12.57 34.60
N ILE A 787 -23.69 -11.87 33.58
CA ILE A 787 -22.95 -10.91 32.78
C ILE A 787 -23.15 -9.54 33.42
N GLY A 788 -22.05 -8.80 33.58
CA GLY A 788 -22.09 -7.48 34.21
C GLY A 788 -22.30 -7.53 35.72
N GLY A 789 -21.71 -8.49 36.45
CA GLY A 789 -21.70 -8.47 37.92
C GLY A 789 -23.09 -8.39 38.59
N TYR A 790 -24.15 -8.77 37.87
CA TYR A 790 -25.52 -8.69 38.36
C TYR A 790 -25.81 -9.83 39.35
N HIS A 791 -26.50 -9.48 40.44
CA HIS A 791 -26.95 -10.39 41.48
C HIS A 791 -28.45 -10.67 41.30
N PHE A 792 -28.84 -11.94 41.38
CA PHE A 792 -30.25 -12.32 41.29
C PHE A 792 -31.02 -11.90 42.56
N SER A 793 -32.27 -11.46 42.41
CA SER A 793 -33.12 -10.97 43.50
C SER A 793 -33.93 -12.08 44.19
N GLY A 794 -33.37 -13.28 44.34
CA GLY A 794 -34.12 -14.42 44.90
C GLY A 794 -35.27 -14.91 44.00
N ASP A 795 -35.22 -14.59 42.70
CA ASP A 795 -36.29 -14.90 41.75
C ASP A 795 -36.16 -16.32 41.17
N ILE A 796 -37.30 -16.87 40.76
CA ILE A 796 -37.35 -18.13 40.02
C ILE A 796 -37.34 -17.83 38.52
N ALA A 797 -36.31 -18.28 37.81
CA ALA A 797 -36.17 -18.09 36.36
C ALA A 797 -36.34 -19.40 35.58
N ALA A 798 -37.09 -19.37 34.48
CA ALA A 798 -37.18 -20.49 33.56
C ALA A 798 -35.98 -20.48 32.60
N ILE A 799 -35.06 -21.43 32.76
CA ILE A 799 -33.80 -21.48 31.99
C ILE A 799 -33.82 -22.50 30.85
N LEU A 800 -34.67 -23.52 30.97
CA LEU A 800 -34.88 -24.55 29.97
C LEU A 800 -36.35 -24.93 29.94
N SER A 801 -36.92 -25.14 28.76
CA SER A 801 -38.23 -25.75 28.60
C SER A 801 -38.18 -26.84 27.54
N ALA A 802 -38.92 -27.93 27.76
CA ALA A 802 -39.01 -29.04 26.82
C ALA A 802 -40.37 -29.74 26.90
N GLY A 803 -40.78 -30.49 25.87
CA GLY A 803 -41.94 -31.38 25.97
C GLY A 803 -41.79 -32.40 27.11
N THR A 804 -40.59 -32.98 27.26
CA THR A 804 -40.20 -33.79 28.43
C THR A 804 -38.76 -33.48 28.85
N LEU A 805 -38.49 -33.51 30.16
CA LEU A 805 -37.16 -33.29 30.73
C LEU A 805 -36.66 -34.55 31.46
N ASP A 806 -35.45 -35.01 31.14
CA ASP A 806 -34.70 -35.95 31.98
C ASP A 806 -33.54 -35.20 32.65
N LEU A 807 -33.67 -34.95 33.95
CA LEU A 807 -32.72 -34.19 34.77
C LEU A 807 -31.99 -35.09 35.77
N THR A 808 -31.94 -36.41 35.52
CA THR A 808 -31.40 -37.37 36.49
C THR A 808 -29.91 -37.10 36.75
N GLY A 809 -29.59 -36.58 37.93
CA GLY A 809 -28.21 -36.24 38.30
C GLY A 809 -27.68 -34.93 37.67
N THR A 810 -28.53 -34.11 37.05
CA THR A 810 -28.16 -32.79 36.52
C THR A 810 -27.87 -31.82 37.66
N THR A 811 -26.85 -30.97 37.50
CA THR A 811 -26.57 -29.85 38.42
C THR A 811 -26.84 -28.51 37.74
N VAL A 812 -27.52 -27.60 38.43
CA VAL A 812 -27.66 -26.20 38.00
C VAL A 812 -26.79 -25.33 38.89
N LYS A 813 -26.01 -24.44 38.29
CA LYS A 813 -25.09 -23.55 39.01
C LYS A 813 -25.31 -22.09 38.65
N VAL A 814 -25.01 -21.20 39.58
CA VAL A 814 -24.79 -19.76 39.35
C VAL A 814 -23.31 -19.49 39.60
N GLY A 815 -22.57 -19.12 38.56
CA GLY A 815 -21.11 -19.11 38.61
C GLY A 815 -20.56 -20.49 39.01
N THR A 816 -19.95 -20.58 40.19
CA THR A 816 -19.41 -21.84 40.75
C THR A 816 -20.34 -22.51 41.78
N GLU A 817 -21.37 -21.80 42.26
CA GLU A 817 -22.29 -22.24 43.30
C GLU A 817 -23.38 -23.15 42.73
N THR A 818 -23.65 -24.29 43.37
CA THR A 818 -24.76 -25.18 42.98
C THR A 818 -26.04 -24.75 43.65
N ILE A 819 -27.10 -24.55 42.88
CA ILE A 819 -28.38 -24.02 43.34
C ILE A 819 -29.49 -25.08 43.29
N THR A 820 -30.58 -24.83 44.01
CA THR A 820 -31.80 -25.61 43.89
C THR A 820 -32.55 -25.29 42.59
N PHE A 821 -33.30 -26.26 42.09
CA PHE A 821 -34.19 -26.05 40.95
C PHE A 821 -35.48 -26.83 41.17
N SER A 822 -36.53 -26.42 40.46
CA SER A 822 -37.81 -27.11 40.42
C SER A 822 -38.27 -27.27 38.98
N THR A 823 -39.32 -28.05 38.76
CA THR A 823 -39.93 -28.21 37.44
C THR A 823 -41.42 -27.94 37.49
N GLU A 824 -41.96 -27.30 36.46
CA GLU A 824 -43.39 -27.05 36.29
C GLU A 824 -43.84 -27.53 34.91
N THR A 825 -45.01 -28.16 34.80
CA THR A 825 -45.61 -28.52 33.50
C THR A 825 -46.83 -27.67 33.24
N VAL A 826 -46.80 -26.86 32.17
CA VAL A 826 -47.89 -26.00 31.72
C VAL A 826 -48.19 -26.32 30.26
N ASP A 827 -49.45 -26.59 29.93
CA ASP A 827 -49.93 -26.90 28.57
C ASP A 827 -49.14 -28.00 27.83
N GLY A 828 -48.61 -28.98 28.57
CA GLY A 828 -47.85 -30.10 28.02
C GLY A 828 -46.35 -29.82 27.80
N VAL A 829 -45.85 -28.64 28.19
CA VAL A 829 -44.42 -28.29 28.20
C VAL A 829 -43.93 -28.28 29.64
N THR A 830 -42.81 -28.96 29.91
CA THR A 830 -42.13 -28.97 31.21
C THR A 830 -40.99 -27.96 31.22
N ARG A 831 -41.01 -27.04 32.18
CA ARG A 831 -40.02 -25.97 32.39
C ARG A 831 -39.13 -26.32 33.57
N LEU A 832 -37.82 -26.14 33.41
CA LEU A 832 -36.83 -26.12 34.48
C LEU A 832 -36.73 -24.70 35.03
N LEU A 833 -37.04 -24.57 36.32
CA LEU A 833 -37.08 -23.34 37.06
C LEU A 833 -35.89 -23.31 38.03
N ALA A 834 -34.92 -22.44 37.77
CA ALA A 834 -33.76 -22.22 38.64
C ALA A 834 -34.16 -21.31 39.81
N ASP A 835 -33.84 -21.73 41.03
CA ASP A 835 -33.98 -20.93 42.24
C ASP A 835 -32.73 -20.07 42.37
N LEU A 836 -32.80 -18.86 41.84
CA LEU A 836 -31.64 -17.99 41.79
C LEU A 836 -31.41 -17.45 43.21
N PRO A 837 -30.22 -17.62 43.80
CA PRO A 837 -29.97 -17.19 45.16
C PRO A 837 -30.20 -15.69 45.27
N ASP A 838 -30.84 -15.26 46.36
CA ASP A 838 -30.90 -13.84 46.73
C ASP A 838 -29.50 -13.41 47.11
N GLN A 839 -28.75 -12.99 46.10
CA GLN A 839 -27.37 -12.56 46.25
C GLN A 839 -27.29 -11.08 46.63
N GLY A 840 -28.42 -10.47 47.03
CA GLY A 840 -28.56 -9.09 47.48
C GLY A 840 -28.14 -8.05 46.43
N PRO A 841 -28.67 -6.81 46.48
CA PRO A 841 -27.95 -5.70 45.86
C PRO A 841 -26.71 -5.44 46.72
N SER A 842 -25.49 -5.63 46.21
CA SER A 842 -24.34 -4.92 46.78
C SER A 842 -24.50 -3.44 46.43
N SER A 843 -25.36 -2.70 47.13
CA SER A 843 -25.57 -1.26 46.91
C SER A 843 -25.21 -0.43 48.14
N ALA A 844 -24.22 -0.91 48.90
CA ALA A 844 -23.61 -0.17 49.99
C ALA A 844 -22.15 0.18 49.66
N TYR A 845 -21.79 0.31 48.37
CA TYR A 845 -20.44 0.75 48.01
C TYR A 845 -20.18 2.16 48.56
N SER A 846 -21.21 3.01 48.65
CA SER A 846 -21.12 4.29 49.37
C SER A 846 -20.83 4.16 50.87
N GLU A 847 -21.36 3.15 51.56
CA GLU A 847 -21.06 2.90 52.98
C GLU A 847 -19.66 2.31 53.17
N ILE A 848 -19.27 1.33 52.33
CA ILE A 848 -17.95 0.69 52.34
C ILE A 848 -16.86 1.72 51.99
N GLY A 849 -17.09 2.49 50.92
CA GLY A 849 -16.15 3.52 50.46
C GLY A 849 -15.99 4.66 51.48
N ALA A 850 -17.01 4.95 52.29
CA ALA A 850 -16.91 5.97 53.33
C ALA A 850 -15.87 5.64 54.42
N GLU A 851 -15.55 4.36 54.64
CA GLU A 851 -14.50 3.95 55.57
C GLU A 851 -13.08 4.34 55.10
N ALA A 852 -12.89 4.52 53.79
CA ALA A 852 -11.62 4.92 53.18
C ALA A 852 -11.49 6.44 52.93
N GLY A 853 -12.43 7.24 53.45
CA GLY A 853 -12.40 8.70 53.38
C GLY A 853 -13.19 9.31 52.22
N PRO A 854 -13.07 10.64 51.98
CA PRO A 854 -13.94 11.37 51.05
C PRO A 854 -13.91 10.87 49.60
N ALA A 855 -12.72 10.52 49.10
CA ALA A 855 -12.56 9.98 47.75
C ALA A 855 -13.21 8.59 47.60
N GLY A 856 -13.05 7.73 48.61
CA GLY A 856 -13.72 6.42 48.68
C GLY A 856 -15.24 6.56 48.79
N ALA A 857 -15.75 7.51 49.58
CA ALA A 857 -17.18 7.78 49.70
C ALA A 857 -17.79 8.23 48.36
N ALA A 858 -17.12 9.15 47.67
CA ALA A 858 -17.53 9.64 46.36
C ALA A 858 -17.53 8.52 45.32
N MET A 859 -16.46 7.73 45.22
CA MET A 859 -16.47 6.59 44.32
C MET A 859 -17.49 5.55 44.72
N GLY A 860 -17.69 5.27 46.00
CA GLY A 860 -18.74 4.39 46.48
C GLY A 860 -20.12 4.78 45.95
N THR A 861 -20.46 6.07 45.95
CA THR A 861 -21.73 6.55 45.34
C THR A 861 -21.79 6.36 43.83
N THR A 862 -20.67 6.56 43.12
CA THR A 862 -20.57 6.30 41.68
C THR A 862 -20.68 4.80 41.38
N LEU A 863 -20.09 3.95 42.21
CA LEU A 863 -20.18 2.49 42.11
C LEU A 863 -21.60 2.00 42.40
N ASP A 864 -22.34 2.61 43.34
CA ASP A 864 -23.75 2.28 43.57
C ASP A 864 -24.60 2.57 42.31
N VAL A 865 -24.30 3.65 41.58
CA VAL A 865 -24.94 3.96 40.29
C VAL A 865 -24.49 3.00 39.19
N LEU A 866 -23.19 2.71 39.11
CA LEU A 866 -22.62 1.80 38.11
C LEU A 866 -23.08 0.36 38.30
N ALA A 867 -23.20 -0.13 39.54
CA ALA A 867 -23.84 -1.42 39.87
C ALA A 867 -25.32 -1.45 39.44
N GLY A 868 -25.91 -0.26 39.26
CA GLY A 868 -27.25 -0.01 38.74
C GLY A 868 -27.35 0.12 37.21
N GLY A 869 -26.26 0.37 36.49
CA GLY A 869 -26.24 0.88 35.12
C GLY A 869 -26.45 -0.17 34.02
N GLU A 870 -27.03 0.27 32.89
CA GLU A 870 -27.41 -0.59 31.75
C GLU A 870 -26.65 -0.28 30.45
N SER A 871 -25.73 0.69 30.45
CA SER A 871 -24.90 0.96 29.26
C SER A 871 -23.84 -0.13 29.08
N ASP A 872 -23.37 -0.32 27.85
CA ASP A 872 -22.32 -1.29 27.53
C ASP A 872 -21.06 -1.06 28.38
N GLU A 873 -20.71 0.20 28.65
CA GLU A 873 -19.60 0.58 29.52
C GLU A 873 -19.84 0.20 30.98
N ALA A 874 -21.08 0.38 31.48
CA ALA A 874 -21.45 -0.02 32.83
C ALA A 874 -21.39 -1.54 32.99
N ILE A 875 -21.88 -2.31 32.00
CA ILE A 875 -21.83 -3.77 31.99
C ILE A 875 -20.36 -4.27 31.94
N ALA A 876 -19.53 -3.67 31.10
CA ALA A 876 -18.10 -3.97 31.06
C ALA A 876 -17.40 -3.67 32.39
N PHE A 877 -17.73 -2.53 33.02
CA PHE A 877 -17.22 -2.15 34.34
C PHE A 877 -17.64 -3.13 35.44
N GLN A 878 -18.91 -3.54 35.46
CA GLN A 878 -19.41 -4.48 36.46
C GLN A 878 -18.73 -5.86 36.33
N SER A 879 -18.58 -6.37 35.11
CA SER A 879 -18.00 -7.69 34.83
C SER A 879 -16.49 -7.79 35.10
N THR A 880 -15.77 -6.67 35.07
CA THR A 880 -14.31 -6.63 35.27
C THR A 880 -13.93 -6.07 36.64
N VAL A 881 -14.45 -4.89 36.98
CA VAL A 881 -14.03 -4.14 38.18
C VAL A 881 -14.81 -4.57 39.40
N LEU A 882 -16.15 -4.53 39.37
CA LEU A 882 -16.97 -4.87 40.54
C LEU A 882 -16.83 -6.34 40.93
N THR A 883 -16.76 -7.23 39.94
CA THR A 883 -16.56 -8.67 40.19
C THR A 883 -15.25 -8.94 40.94
N THR A 884 -14.17 -8.23 40.58
CA THR A 884 -12.87 -8.36 41.27
C THR A 884 -12.88 -7.71 42.66
N LEU A 885 -13.56 -6.56 42.80
CA LEU A 885 -13.73 -5.87 44.09
C LEU A 885 -14.45 -6.74 45.11
N LEU A 886 -15.53 -7.42 44.70
CA LEU A 886 -16.33 -8.29 45.56
C LEU A 886 -15.61 -9.58 45.97
N ALA A 887 -14.58 -9.98 45.22
CA ALA A 887 -13.77 -11.16 45.54
C ALA A 887 -12.73 -10.90 46.65
N LEU A 888 -12.55 -9.64 47.06
CA LEU A 888 -11.65 -9.26 48.15
C LEU A 888 -12.27 -9.54 49.53
N ASP A 889 -11.42 -9.75 50.52
CA ASP A 889 -11.83 -9.79 51.92
C ASP A 889 -12.49 -8.46 52.32
N GLU A 890 -13.54 -8.50 53.17
CA GLU A 890 -14.31 -7.31 53.57
C GLU A 890 -13.43 -6.16 54.12
N ALA A 891 -12.29 -6.49 54.74
CA ALA A 891 -11.36 -5.51 55.27
C ALA A 891 -10.59 -4.72 54.20
N ASP A 892 -10.48 -5.24 52.98
CA ASP A 892 -9.69 -4.66 51.88
C ASP A 892 -10.57 -3.87 50.89
N GLN A 893 -11.89 -4.10 50.91
CA GLN A 893 -12.85 -3.46 50.00
C GLN A 893 -12.89 -1.92 50.10
N PRO A 894 -12.88 -1.29 51.29
CA PRO A 894 -12.84 0.18 51.39
C PRO A 894 -11.66 0.79 50.63
N GLN A 895 -10.47 0.19 50.78
CA GLN A 895 -9.25 0.68 50.14
C GLN A 895 -9.31 0.50 48.62
N ALA A 896 -9.82 -0.63 48.14
CA ALA A 896 -9.99 -0.89 46.71
C ALA A 896 -10.99 0.08 46.05
N ILE A 897 -12.04 0.51 46.75
CA ILE A 897 -12.95 1.56 46.26
C ILE A 897 -12.23 2.91 46.18
N ALA A 898 -11.40 3.25 47.17
CA ALA A 898 -10.61 4.49 47.15
C ALA A 898 -9.56 4.49 46.03
N GLU A 899 -8.97 3.33 45.69
CA GLU A 899 -8.04 3.19 44.56
C GLU A 899 -8.69 3.54 43.21
N LEU A 900 -10.03 3.40 43.08
CA LEU A 900 -10.78 3.74 41.86
C LEU A 900 -11.02 5.25 41.69
N ALA A 901 -10.89 6.05 42.75
CA ALA A 901 -11.00 7.49 42.64
C ALA A 901 -9.83 8.06 41.81
N PRO A 902 -10.00 9.21 41.14
CA PRO A 902 -8.86 9.95 40.61
C PRO A 902 -7.84 10.10 41.74
N SER A 903 -6.57 9.84 41.44
CA SER A 903 -5.53 9.70 42.47
C SER A 903 -5.61 10.83 43.49
N GLY A 904 -5.79 10.46 44.76
CA GLY A 904 -6.12 11.35 45.86
C GLY A 904 -5.27 12.63 45.92
N ASP A 905 -5.94 13.75 45.74
CA ASP A 905 -5.90 14.91 46.62
C ASP A 905 -4.68 15.84 46.73
N THR A 906 -3.65 15.86 45.86
CA THR A 906 -2.79 17.09 45.75
C THR A 906 -1.73 17.27 44.63
N PRO A 907 -1.23 16.28 43.86
CA PRO A 907 0.04 16.48 43.11
C PRO A 907 0.03 17.55 42.01
N GLY A 908 -0.94 17.47 41.09
CA GLY A 908 -0.97 18.25 39.84
C GLY A 908 -0.92 19.76 40.05
N TRP A 909 -1.98 20.28 40.66
CA TRP A 909 -2.19 21.71 40.81
C TRP A 909 -1.38 22.33 41.94
N GLN A 910 -1.06 21.58 43.01
CA GLN A 910 -0.22 22.08 44.11
C GLN A 910 1.25 22.20 43.67
N ALA A 911 1.76 21.25 42.90
CA ALA A 911 3.10 21.37 42.30
C ALA A 911 3.20 22.62 41.40
N GLY A 912 2.14 22.93 40.63
CA GLY A 912 2.06 24.17 39.86
C GLY A 912 2.17 25.45 40.71
N PHE A 913 1.52 25.49 41.89
CA PHE A 913 1.68 26.61 42.83
C PHE A 913 3.09 26.69 43.41
N THR A 914 3.65 25.57 43.86
CA THR A 914 5.01 25.50 44.41
C THR A 914 6.07 25.93 43.39
N ALA A 915 5.91 25.54 42.12
CA ALA A 915 6.79 25.96 41.03
C ALA A 915 6.72 27.48 40.76
N GLY A 916 5.50 28.03 40.77
CA GLY A 916 5.24 29.46 40.63
C GLY A 916 5.94 30.29 41.70
N THR A 917 5.87 29.84 42.97
CA THR A 917 6.54 30.52 44.09
C THR A 917 8.07 30.41 43.97
N LEU A 918 8.61 29.23 43.66
CA LEU A 918 10.06 29.00 43.49
C LEU A 918 10.69 29.95 42.45
N PHE A 919 10.06 30.11 41.29
CA PHE A 919 10.57 31.01 40.26
C PHE A 919 10.35 32.49 40.59
N GLY A 920 9.19 32.83 41.17
CA GLY A 920 8.91 34.20 41.63
C GLY A 920 9.86 34.68 42.71
N ASP A 921 10.25 33.82 43.65
CA ASP A 921 11.22 34.12 44.70
C ASP A 921 12.63 34.27 44.14
N ALA A 922 13.03 33.41 43.17
CA ALA A 922 14.31 33.55 42.46
C ALA A 922 14.43 34.92 41.76
N VAL A 923 13.36 35.39 41.11
CA VAL A 923 13.31 36.72 40.49
C VAL A 923 13.22 37.83 41.54
N GLY A 924 12.48 37.64 42.63
CA GLY A 924 12.34 38.63 43.71
C GLY A 924 13.68 38.97 44.36
N GLN A 925 14.53 37.96 44.56
CA GLN A 925 15.90 38.13 45.06
C GLN A 925 16.79 38.90 44.09
N ARG A 926 16.59 38.73 42.78
CA ARG A 926 17.24 39.58 41.77
C ARG A 926 16.77 41.05 41.88
N GLN A 927 15.48 41.29 42.05
CA GLN A 927 14.90 42.64 42.16
C GLN A 927 15.38 43.37 43.41
N PHE A 928 15.48 42.66 44.54
CA PHE A 928 16.01 43.20 45.79
C PHE A 928 17.48 43.64 45.67
N GLY A 929 18.32 42.87 44.93
CA GLY A 929 19.73 43.19 44.65
C GLY A 929 20.02 44.01 43.38
N GLY A 930 18.98 44.45 42.66
CA GLY A 930 19.03 45.16 41.36
C GLY A 930 19.66 46.54 41.37
N PHE A 931 19.37 47.31 42.41
CA PHE A 931 20.00 48.60 42.64
C PHE A 931 21.20 48.34 43.54
N GLY A 932 22.39 48.20 42.93
CA GLY A 932 23.65 47.87 43.63
C GLY A 932 23.74 48.61 44.96
N ALA A 933 24.03 47.90 46.04
CA ALA A 933 23.80 48.42 47.38
C ALA A 933 24.72 49.62 47.69
N GLY A 934 24.25 50.82 47.37
CA GLY A 934 25.05 52.04 47.34
C GLY A 934 24.28 53.31 47.00
N ALA A 935 22.95 53.25 46.80
CA ALA A 935 22.13 54.46 46.79
C ALA A 935 21.95 54.95 48.25
N PRO A 936 22.48 56.12 48.64
CA PRO A 936 22.49 56.54 50.03
C PRO A 936 21.06 56.81 50.53
N ALA A 937 20.67 56.14 51.61
CA ALA A 937 19.62 56.63 52.48
C ALA A 937 20.08 58.00 53.02
N ALA A 938 19.45 59.09 52.55
CA ALA A 938 19.72 60.43 53.04
C ALA A 938 19.45 60.49 54.55
N SER A 939 20.52 60.61 55.34
CA SER A 939 20.45 60.79 56.81
C SER A 939 19.84 62.17 57.16
N PRO A 940 19.00 62.29 58.21
CA PRO A 940 18.27 63.53 58.47
C PRO A 940 19.08 64.60 59.23
N VAL A 941 19.30 65.74 58.55
CA VAL A 941 19.16 67.16 58.99
C VAL A 941 20.24 67.89 59.85
N SER A 942 20.90 68.88 59.19
CA SER A 942 21.27 70.29 59.59
C SER A 942 22.47 70.64 60.52
N GLY A 943 23.39 71.51 60.04
CA GLY A 943 24.21 72.41 60.89
C GLY A 943 25.63 72.81 60.39
N TYR A 944 25.77 74.05 59.89
CA TYR A 944 26.93 74.87 59.46
C TYR A 944 28.31 74.78 60.19
N ALA A 945 29.43 74.90 59.45
CA ALA A 945 30.42 76.02 59.53
C ALA A 945 31.74 75.79 58.71
N ASP A 946 32.28 76.89 58.16
CA ASP A 946 33.43 77.07 57.24
C ASP A 946 34.83 76.67 57.74
N ALA A 947 35.73 76.28 56.81
CA ALA A 947 37.08 76.87 56.57
C ALA A 947 37.95 76.04 55.58
N ALA A 948 38.36 76.64 54.46
CA ALA A 948 39.49 76.22 53.60
C ALA A 948 40.85 76.65 54.24
N PRO A 949 42.09 76.30 53.77
CA PRO A 949 42.47 75.81 52.42
C PRO A 949 43.68 74.82 52.28
N GLN A 950 43.83 74.23 51.09
CA GLN A 950 45.06 74.08 50.26
C GLN A 950 46.41 73.67 50.90
N ARG A 951 47.04 72.58 50.42
CA ARG A 951 48.07 72.53 49.33
C ARG A 951 49.01 71.32 49.44
N GLY A 952 49.17 70.62 48.31
CA GLY A 952 50.22 69.60 48.08
C GLY A 952 50.15 68.96 46.68
N ASN A 953 50.55 69.74 45.66
CA ASN A 953 51.07 69.41 44.31
C ASN A 953 51.35 67.92 44.01
N GLU A 954 50.81 67.32 42.95
CA GLU A 954 51.16 67.49 41.52
C GLU A 954 52.54 66.91 41.12
N ALA A 955 52.57 65.62 40.72
CA ALA A 955 53.50 65.07 39.72
C ALA A 955 53.11 63.62 39.29
N TRP A 956 51.88 63.41 38.81
CA TRP A 956 51.57 62.33 37.83
C TRP A 956 50.37 62.63 36.92
N ARG A 957 49.99 63.91 36.76
CA ARG A 957 49.42 64.39 35.48
C ARG A 957 50.55 64.42 34.44
N ALA A 958 50.90 63.28 33.84
CA ALA A 958 51.67 63.21 32.58
C ALA A 958 51.80 61.76 32.04
N LEU A 959 50.68 61.10 31.69
CA LEU A 959 50.49 60.02 30.71
C LEU A 959 49.06 59.52 31.02
N THR A 960 47.96 59.94 30.42
CA THR A 960 47.63 60.40 29.06
C THR A 960 46.38 61.28 29.25
N GLY A 961 46.46 62.60 29.16
CA GLY A 961 46.15 63.28 27.91
C GLY A 961 44.64 63.51 27.73
N ALA A 962 44.25 64.79 27.68
CA ALA A 962 43.00 65.36 27.18
C ALA A 962 41.80 65.51 28.15
N GLU A 963 41.69 66.72 28.70
CA GLU A 963 40.42 67.45 28.73
C GLU A 963 39.91 67.63 27.29
N THR A 964 38.69 67.17 27.02
CA THR A 964 37.64 67.84 26.21
C THR A 964 36.44 66.88 26.23
N ALA A 965 35.35 67.28 26.88
CA ALA A 965 34.20 67.86 26.21
C ALA A 965 33.42 66.85 25.34
N GLY A 966 32.20 66.55 25.82
CA GLY A 966 31.12 66.01 25.02
C GLY A 966 30.98 64.50 25.09
N ARG A 967 29.95 64.03 25.81
CA ARG A 967 28.74 63.49 25.15
C ARG A 967 27.63 63.25 26.18
N PRO A 968 26.37 63.64 25.87
CA PRO A 968 25.21 63.15 26.57
C PRO A 968 24.96 61.67 26.20
N GLY A 969 24.77 60.82 27.22
CA GLY A 969 24.32 59.42 27.08
C GLY A 969 25.45 58.38 27.00
N GLU A 970 25.66 57.62 28.08
CA GLU A 970 26.37 56.32 28.17
C GLU A 970 26.00 55.71 29.55
N GLY A 971 25.55 54.48 29.78
CA GLY A 971 24.98 53.40 28.97
C GLY A 971 23.99 52.66 29.89
N PHE A 972 23.11 51.85 29.33
CA PHE A 972 22.22 51.00 30.13
C PHE A 972 23.05 50.06 31.01
N ASP A 973 23.03 50.21 32.34
CA ASP A 973 23.61 49.22 33.26
C ASP A 973 22.74 47.96 33.18
N GLY A 974 23.22 46.99 32.40
CA GLY A 974 22.55 45.72 32.16
C GLY A 974 23.16 44.62 33.02
N GLU A 975 22.32 43.73 33.55
CA GLU A 975 22.76 42.50 34.20
C GLU A 975 22.10 41.30 33.52
N VAL A 976 22.90 40.28 33.21
CA VAL A 976 22.41 38.94 32.85
C VAL A 976 22.73 37.98 33.98
N TRP A 977 21.78 37.11 34.29
CA TRP A 977 21.90 36.17 35.40
C TRP A 977 21.38 34.78 35.05
N LEU A 978 21.96 33.79 35.73
CA LEU A 978 21.59 32.38 35.68
C LEU A 978 21.54 31.84 37.10
N GLN A 979 20.54 31.01 37.38
CA GLN A 979 20.28 30.46 38.70
C GLN A 979 19.88 28.99 38.57
N GLY A 980 20.54 28.13 39.34
CA GLY A 980 20.09 26.76 39.59
C GLY A 980 19.16 26.77 40.80
N LEU A 981 18.07 26.02 40.71
CA LEU A 981 17.08 25.88 41.77
C LEU A 981 16.75 24.41 41.99
N GLY A 982 16.47 24.03 43.24
CA GLY A 982 16.01 22.70 43.60
C GLY A 982 15.37 22.69 44.97
N GLY A 983 14.45 21.76 45.19
CA GLY A 983 13.73 21.68 46.46
C GLY A 983 12.95 20.39 46.64
N VAL A 984 12.47 20.24 47.86
CA VAL A 984 11.59 19.15 48.30
C VAL A 984 10.44 19.74 49.10
N ALA A 985 9.27 19.11 49.04
CA ALA A 985 8.12 19.48 49.85
C ALA A 985 7.37 18.22 50.30
N ASN A 986 6.94 18.20 51.56
CA ASN A 986 6.14 17.12 52.13
C ASN A 986 4.77 17.70 52.48
N GLY A 987 3.69 17.09 52.01
CA GLY A 987 2.33 17.53 52.30
C GLY A 987 1.42 16.38 52.75
N PRO A 988 0.12 16.65 52.97
CA PRO A 988 -0.81 15.64 53.42
C PRO A 988 -1.03 14.56 52.34
N GLY A 989 -0.32 13.43 52.45
CA GLY A 989 -0.48 12.27 51.57
C GLY A 989 0.42 12.23 50.33
N TYR A 990 1.39 13.15 50.21
CA TYR A 990 2.34 13.18 49.10
C TYR A 990 3.70 13.77 49.49
N ASP A 991 4.72 13.38 48.74
CA ASP A 991 6.06 13.96 48.76
C ASP A 991 6.39 14.52 47.36
N MET A 992 6.98 15.71 47.29
CA MET A 992 7.39 16.37 46.06
C MET A 992 8.91 16.61 46.08
N LYS A 993 9.56 16.41 44.94
CA LYS A 993 10.96 16.79 44.71
C LYS A 993 11.11 17.38 43.31
N GLY A 994 12.03 18.31 43.15
CA GLY A 994 12.26 18.87 41.83
C GLY A 994 13.40 19.85 41.75
N GLY A 995 13.74 20.21 40.52
CA GLY A 995 14.84 21.12 40.24
C GLY A 995 14.83 21.65 38.82
N GLY A 996 15.63 22.67 38.58
CA GLY A 996 15.62 23.37 37.31
C GLY A 996 16.58 24.53 37.21
N LEU A 997 16.39 25.33 36.16
CA LEU A 997 17.21 26.49 35.84
C LEU A 997 16.30 27.70 35.61
N ALA A 998 16.72 28.84 36.13
CA ALA A 998 16.12 30.15 35.86
C ALA A 998 17.19 31.08 35.29
N PHE A 999 16.85 31.87 34.30
CA PHE A 999 17.74 32.83 33.69
C PHE A 999 16.99 34.11 33.38
N GLY A 1000 17.69 35.23 33.33
CA GLY A 1000 17.06 36.50 33.02
C GLY A 1000 18.04 37.59 32.71
N ALA A 1001 17.48 38.72 32.30
CA ALA A 1001 18.21 39.94 32.05
C ALA A 1001 17.37 41.13 32.48
N ASP A 1002 18.02 42.14 33.03
CA ASP A 1002 17.40 43.40 33.38
C ASP A 1002 18.31 44.59 33.12
N VAL A 1003 17.67 45.74 33.10
CA VAL A 1003 18.28 47.03 32.82
C VAL A 1003 17.72 48.08 33.76
N ALA A 1004 18.61 48.90 34.31
CA ALA A 1004 18.22 50.14 34.97
C ALA A 1004 17.83 51.18 33.91
N LEU A 1005 16.55 51.55 33.86
CA LEU A 1005 16.03 52.60 32.97
C LEU A 1005 16.28 54.00 33.56
N SER A 1006 16.40 54.08 34.89
CA SER A 1006 16.80 55.27 35.65
C SER A 1006 17.40 54.83 37.00
N ASP A 1007 17.88 55.80 37.78
CA ASP A 1007 18.33 55.57 39.16
C ASP A 1007 17.22 55.02 40.11
N SER A 1008 15.97 54.95 39.64
CA SER A 1008 14.79 54.57 40.42
C SER A 1008 13.91 53.50 39.76
N VAL A 1009 14.21 53.06 38.54
CA VAL A 1009 13.39 52.07 37.80
C VAL A 1009 14.28 51.02 37.16
N LEU A 1010 14.00 49.76 37.46
CA LEU A 1010 14.59 48.59 36.84
C LEU A 1010 13.50 47.78 36.13
N LEU A 1011 13.81 47.28 34.94
CA LEU A 1011 12.92 46.44 34.15
C LEU A 1011 13.68 45.21 33.67
N GLY A 1012 13.06 44.04 33.76
CA GLY A 1012 13.65 42.80 33.31
C GLY A 1012 12.65 41.76 32.82
N ALA A 1013 13.21 40.72 32.23
CA ALA A 1013 12.49 39.53 31.84
C ALA A 1013 13.30 38.29 32.24
N ALA A 1014 12.59 37.23 32.62
CA ALA A 1014 13.18 35.97 33.04
C ALA A 1014 12.40 34.79 32.45
N GLY A 1015 13.10 33.68 32.25
CA GLY A 1015 12.52 32.39 31.95
C GLY A 1015 13.01 31.31 32.91
N SER A 1016 12.21 30.27 33.10
CA SER A 1016 12.60 29.07 33.85
C SER A 1016 12.16 27.78 33.16
N TRP A 1017 12.91 26.72 33.44
CA TRP A 1017 12.48 25.34 33.25
C TRP A 1017 12.60 24.59 34.58
N LEU A 1018 11.57 23.84 34.93
CA LEU A 1018 11.43 23.10 36.18
C LEU A 1018 10.91 21.69 35.89
N SER A 1019 11.58 20.69 36.46
CA SER A 1019 11.10 19.29 36.50
C SER A 1019 10.69 18.96 37.92
N LEU A 1020 9.45 18.51 38.12
CA LEU A 1020 8.90 18.14 39.42
C LEU A 1020 8.40 16.70 39.37
N ASP A 1021 8.81 15.91 40.36
CA ASP A 1021 8.33 14.56 40.60
C ASP A 1021 7.50 14.57 41.88
N THR A 1022 6.30 14.01 41.84
CA THR A 1022 5.41 13.89 42.99
C THR A 1022 5.02 12.44 43.21
N ASP A 1023 5.27 11.97 44.42
CA ASP A 1023 5.03 10.59 44.86
C ASP A 1023 3.89 10.63 45.90
N ALA A 1024 2.81 9.89 45.65
CA ALA A 1024 1.66 9.73 46.56
C ALA A 1024 1.36 8.24 46.80
N ALA A 1025 0.53 7.92 47.80
CA ALA A 1025 0.35 6.54 48.28
C ALA A 1025 -0.01 5.49 47.19
N ALA A 1026 -0.76 5.88 46.15
CA ALA A 1026 -1.14 5.01 45.03
C ALA A 1026 -0.97 5.68 43.65
N ALA A 1027 -0.19 6.77 43.57
CA ALA A 1027 -0.03 7.53 42.34
C ALA A 1027 1.30 8.27 42.26
N GLU A 1028 1.79 8.46 41.04
CA GLU A 1028 3.01 9.19 40.73
C GLU A 1028 2.72 10.20 39.62
N ALA A 1029 3.32 11.38 39.68
CA ALA A 1029 3.19 12.40 38.65
C ALA A 1029 4.52 13.11 38.38
N THR A 1030 4.86 13.26 37.09
CA THR A 1030 6.01 14.05 36.63
C THR A 1030 5.50 15.27 35.88
N GLN A 1031 6.02 16.46 36.21
CA GLN A 1031 5.64 17.72 35.56
C GLN A 1031 6.87 18.44 35.02
N GLN A 1032 6.81 18.78 33.72
CA GLN A 1032 7.78 19.64 33.06
C GLN A 1032 7.18 21.03 32.86
N LEU A 1033 7.66 22.02 33.62
CA LEU A 1033 7.11 23.37 33.63
C LEU A 1033 8.07 24.38 33.01
N TYR A 1034 7.56 25.15 32.05
CA TYR A 1034 8.24 26.27 31.40
C TYR A 1034 7.55 27.56 31.79
N GLN A 1035 8.29 28.52 32.33
CA GLN A 1035 7.70 29.78 32.81
C GLN A 1035 8.42 30.98 32.22
N ALA A 1036 7.68 32.07 32.04
CA ALA A 1036 8.21 33.34 31.61
C ALA A 1036 7.59 34.47 32.44
N LEU A 1037 8.44 35.38 32.93
CA LEU A 1037 8.05 36.53 33.73
C LEU A 1037 8.64 37.81 33.14
N VAL A 1038 7.87 38.89 33.23
CA VAL A 1038 8.39 40.26 33.22
C VAL A 1038 8.36 40.79 34.63
N TYR A 1039 9.38 41.55 34.99
CA TYR A 1039 9.51 42.09 36.34
C TYR A 1039 10.01 43.52 36.32
N ALA A 1040 9.53 44.32 37.25
CA ALA A 1040 9.90 45.71 37.40
C ALA A 1040 10.13 46.03 38.87
N SER A 1041 11.13 46.87 39.15
CA SER A 1041 11.36 47.39 40.49
C SER A 1041 11.39 48.91 40.43
N TRP A 1042 10.64 49.56 41.32
CA TRP A 1042 10.59 51.00 41.44
C TRP A 1042 10.99 51.43 42.84
N ARG A 1043 11.90 52.40 42.94
CA ARG A 1043 12.40 52.93 44.21
C ARG A 1043 12.13 54.43 44.36
N ALA A 1044 11.72 54.83 45.57
CA ALA A 1044 11.52 56.20 45.99
C ALA A 1044 12.17 56.44 47.37
N GLY A 1045 13.48 56.70 47.37
CA GLY A 1045 14.27 56.80 48.61
C GLY A 1045 14.40 55.43 49.28
N ALA A 1046 14.02 55.33 50.56
CA ALA A 1046 14.01 54.07 51.30
C ALA A 1046 12.84 53.14 50.93
N PHE A 1047 11.82 53.66 50.25
CA PHE A 1047 10.66 52.86 49.84
C PHE A 1047 10.90 52.20 48.48
N HIS A 1048 10.49 50.94 48.32
CA HIS A 1048 10.52 50.23 47.04
C HIS A 1048 9.26 49.40 46.81
N VAL A 1049 8.96 49.17 45.53
CA VAL A 1049 7.91 48.27 45.07
C VAL A 1049 8.48 47.38 43.97
N ASP A 1050 8.37 46.08 44.16
CA ASP A 1050 8.74 45.05 43.21
C ASP A 1050 7.47 44.40 42.65
N ALA A 1051 7.36 44.35 41.33
CA ALA A 1051 6.24 43.77 40.63
C ALA A 1051 6.73 42.71 39.64
N GLN A 1052 5.97 41.63 39.53
CA GLN A 1052 6.21 40.51 38.62
C GLN A 1052 4.88 40.08 37.99
N ALA A 1053 4.92 39.72 36.72
CA ALA A 1053 3.77 39.12 36.04
C ALA A 1053 4.24 38.21 34.91
N GLY A 1054 3.50 37.14 34.66
CA GLY A 1054 3.78 36.28 33.52
C GLY A 1054 2.94 35.02 33.51
N GLY A 1055 3.42 34.02 32.77
CA GLY A 1055 2.68 32.79 32.52
C GLY A 1055 3.57 31.56 32.52
N SER A 1056 2.93 30.42 32.58
CA SER A 1056 3.56 29.12 32.57
C SER A 1056 2.82 28.16 31.66
N TYR A 1057 3.56 27.21 31.09
CA TYR A 1057 3.03 26.04 30.40
C TYR A 1057 3.68 24.81 31.01
N GLY A 1058 2.87 23.80 31.31
CA GLY A 1058 3.32 22.56 31.94
C GLY A 1058 2.78 21.36 31.20
N HIS A 1059 3.63 20.35 31.04
CA HIS A 1059 3.26 19.02 30.57
C HIS A 1059 3.30 18.04 31.75
N ILE A 1060 2.24 17.26 31.93
CA ILE A 1060 2.03 16.39 33.09
C ILE A 1060 1.82 14.95 32.62
N GLU A 1061 2.71 14.07 33.08
CA GLU A 1061 2.55 12.62 33.00
C GLU A 1061 2.15 12.10 34.37
N GLN A 1062 1.07 11.31 34.43
CA GLN A 1062 0.53 10.81 35.69
C GLN A 1062 0.19 9.34 35.60
N SER A 1063 0.41 8.62 36.70
CA SER A 1063 0.01 7.23 36.83
C SER A 1063 -0.68 6.96 38.18
N ARG A 1064 -1.70 6.10 38.14
CA ARG A 1064 -2.47 5.65 39.30
C ARG A 1064 -2.50 4.14 39.33
N THR A 1065 -2.07 3.55 40.44
CA THR A 1065 -2.07 2.11 40.64
C THR A 1065 -3.41 1.67 41.22
N ILE A 1066 -4.03 0.67 40.58
CA ILE A 1066 -5.25 0.01 41.06
C ILE A 1066 -4.85 -1.41 41.46
N GLY A 1067 -4.44 -1.55 42.71
CA GLY A 1067 -3.75 -2.72 43.25
C GLY A 1067 -4.58 -3.98 43.15
N PHE A 1068 -5.89 -3.91 43.47
CA PHE A 1068 -6.77 -5.06 43.42
C PHE A 1068 -7.05 -5.59 41.99
N LEU A 1069 -6.82 -4.76 40.96
CA LEU A 1069 -6.92 -5.16 39.55
C LEU A 1069 -5.57 -5.54 38.94
N GLY A 1070 -4.46 -5.33 39.67
CA GLY A 1070 -3.10 -5.44 39.11
C GLY A 1070 -2.86 -4.49 37.94
N ALA A 1071 -3.60 -3.37 37.87
CA ALA A 1071 -3.61 -2.45 36.75
C ALA A 1071 -3.00 -1.09 37.11
N VAL A 1072 -2.49 -0.38 36.10
CA VAL A 1072 -1.96 0.98 36.25
C VAL A 1072 -2.62 1.87 35.20
N ALA A 1073 -3.44 2.80 35.66
CA ALA A 1073 -4.03 3.85 34.85
C ALA A 1073 -3.00 4.94 34.57
N ARG A 1074 -2.87 5.40 33.34
CA ARG A 1074 -1.89 6.41 32.88
C ARG A 1074 -2.57 7.54 32.14
N SER A 1075 -2.15 8.77 32.38
CA SER A 1075 -2.60 9.96 31.66
C SER A 1075 -1.44 10.87 31.28
N ASP A 1076 -1.67 11.64 30.23
CA ASP A 1076 -0.76 12.61 29.62
C ASP A 1076 -1.61 13.84 29.25
N PHE A 1077 -1.28 15.00 29.82
CA PHE A 1077 -2.06 16.22 29.62
C PHE A 1077 -1.27 17.48 29.92
N ASP A 1078 -1.79 18.61 29.46
CA ASP A 1078 -1.15 19.91 29.56
C ASP A 1078 -1.86 20.85 30.55
N GLY A 1079 -1.14 21.88 30.98
CA GLY A 1079 -1.68 22.96 31.79
C GLY A 1079 -1.06 24.32 31.47
N VAL A 1080 -1.86 25.37 31.59
CA VAL A 1080 -1.43 26.77 31.44
C VAL A 1080 -1.65 27.54 32.73
N GLY A 1081 -0.67 28.35 33.12
CA GLY A 1081 -0.73 29.15 34.33
C GLY A 1081 -0.50 30.64 34.07
N ALA A 1082 -1.05 31.46 34.95
CA ALA A 1082 -0.81 32.89 35.01
C ALA A 1082 -0.46 33.29 36.44
N THR A 1083 0.54 34.15 36.59
CA THR A 1083 1.00 34.63 37.90
C THR A 1083 1.20 36.13 37.89
N ALA A 1084 0.88 36.77 39.01
CA ALA A 1084 1.12 38.18 39.25
C ALA A 1084 1.47 38.40 40.73
N ARG A 1085 2.56 39.11 41.00
CA ARG A 1085 3.04 39.40 42.36
C ARG A 1085 3.43 40.87 42.48
N ALA A 1086 3.12 41.46 43.63
CA ALA A 1086 3.62 42.77 44.01
C ALA A 1086 4.05 42.76 45.48
N GLU A 1087 5.23 43.30 45.76
CA GLU A 1087 5.79 43.39 47.11
C GLU A 1087 6.29 44.82 47.34
N ALA A 1088 6.01 45.39 48.51
CA ALA A 1088 6.45 46.72 48.89
C ALA A 1088 7.29 46.65 50.16
N GLY A 1089 8.42 47.35 50.17
CA GLY A 1089 9.37 47.35 51.28
C GLY A 1089 9.88 48.75 51.64
N TYR A 1090 10.40 48.89 52.86
CA TYR A 1090 10.99 50.14 53.36
C TYR A 1090 12.33 49.90 54.06
N ASP A 1091 13.43 50.33 53.44
CA ASP A 1091 14.80 50.06 53.90
C ASP A 1091 15.20 50.95 55.09
N LEU A 1092 15.34 50.36 56.28
CA LEU A 1092 15.78 51.02 57.51
C LEU A 1092 17.25 50.68 57.80
N ALA A 1093 18.15 51.63 57.53
CA ALA A 1093 19.55 51.50 57.93
C ALA A 1093 19.68 51.59 59.47
N LEU A 1094 20.08 50.51 60.13
CA LEU A 1094 20.19 50.45 61.60
C LEU A 1094 21.45 51.18 62.13
N ALA A 1095 22.48 51.31 61.29
CA ALA A 1095 23.69 52.10 61.53
C ALA A 1095 24.34 52.51 60.20
N ALA A 1096 25.13 53.58 60.18
CA ALA A 1096 25.83 54.02 58.97
C ALA A 1096 26.84 52.94 58.51
N GLY A 1097 26.62 52.37 57.32
CA GLY A 1097 27.40 51.24 56.81
C GLY A 1097 27.15 49.90 57.52
N GLY A 1098 26.09 49.80 58.31
CA GLY A 1098 25.70 48.60 59.06
C GLY A 1098 24.52 47.85 58.43
N PRO A 1099 23.84 46.99 59.23
CA PRO A 1099 22.67 46.23 58.77
C PRO A 1099 21.52 47.10 58.27
N ILE A 1100 20.79 46.59 57.27
CA ILE A 1100 19.55 47.17 56.75
C ILE A 1100 18.40 46.25 57.11
N LEU A 1101 17.40 46.75 57.82
CA LEU A 1101 16.15 46.06 58.12
C LEU A 1101 15.06 46.58 57.19
N THR A 1102 14.40 45.70 56.46
CA THR A 1102 13.35 46.05 55.50
C THR A 1102 12.06 45.33 55.91
N PRO A 1103 11.13 46.02 56.60
CA PRO A 1103 9.75 45.55 56.69
C PRO A 1103 9.14 45.51 55.29
N LEU A 1104 8.39 44.44 55.01
CA LEU A 1104 7.79 44.20 53.70
C LEU A 1104 6.37 43.66 53.81
N ALA A 1105 5.56 43.95 52.80
CA ALA A 1105 4.22 43.40 52.62
C ALA A 1105 4.00 43.11 51.14
N GLY A 1106 3.37 41.99 50.82
CA GLY A 1106 3.17 41.55 49.45
C GLY A 1106 1.81 40.89 49.21
N ILE A 1107 1.46 40.81 47.93
CA ILE A 1107 0.30 40.08 47.43
C ILE A 1107 0.71 39.31 46.17
N ALA A 1108 0.27 38.07 46.06
CA ALA A 1108 0.51 37.20 44.92
C ALA A 1108 -0.78 36.51 44.51
N PHE A 1109 -1.08 36.55 43.22
CA PHE A 1109 -2.18 35.81 42.61
C PHE A 1109 -1.60 34.80 41.61
N GLN A 1110 -2.12 33.57 41.66
CA GLN A 1110 -1.79 32.55 40.68
C GLN A 1110 -3.06 31.80 40.25
N ARG A 1111 -3.15 31.52 38.95
CA ARG A 1111 -4.19 30.69 38.34
C ARG A 1111 -3.54 29.62 37.49
N ASN A 1112 -3.97 28.37 37.63
CA ASN A 1112 -3.55 27.24 36.82
C ASN A 1112 -4.81 26.60 36.19
N VAL A 1113 -4.80 26.39 34.88
CA VAL A 1113 -5.86 25.73 34.11
C VAL A 1113 -5.26 24.45 33.53
N TYR A 1114 -5.90 23.31 33.80
CA TYR A 1114 -5.49 22.00 33.31
C TYR A 1114 -6.50 21.49 32.29
N ASP A 1115 -5.99 20.92 31.19
CA ASP A 1115 -6.83 20.34 30.15
C ASP A 1115 -7.55 19.07 30.64
N PRO A 1116 -8.75 18.77 30.10
CA PRO A 1116 -9.40 17.48 30.35
C PRO A 1116 -8.54 16.33 29.81
N TYR A 1117 -8.56 15.18 30.48
CA TYR A 1117 -7.76 14.03 30.09
C TYR A 1117 -8.52 12.71 30.23
N ARG A 1118 -8.02 11.67 29.54
CA ARG A 1118 -8.54 10.31 29.64
C ARG A 1118 -7.40 9.37 30.01
N GLU A 1119 -7.63 8.54 31.00
CA GLU A 1119 -6.68 7.51 31.41
C GLU A 1119 -6.66 6.35 30.41
N THR A 1120 -5.53 5.65 30.36
CA THR A 1120 -5.30 4.42 29.60
C THR A 1120 -4.64 3.36 30.48
N GLY A 1121 -4.72 2.08 30.11
CA GLY A 1121 -4.01 1.00 30.81
C GLY A 1121 -4.76 0.29 31.93
N ALA A 1122 -5.94 0.76 32.35
CA ALA A 1122 -6.79 0.13 33.38
C ALA A 1122 -8.16 -0.36 32.85
N GLY A 1123 -8.34 -0.44 31.53
CA GLY A 1123 -9.56 -0.98 30.92
C GLY A 1123 -10.82 -0.21 31.32
N ALA A 1124 -11.84 -0.91 31.81
CA ALA A 1124 -13.09 -0.28 32.25
C ALA A 1124 -12.90 0.69 33.44
N ALA A 1125 -11.81 0.57 34.21
CA ALA A 1125 -11.49 1.46 35.32
C ALA A 1125 -10.80 2.77 34.92
N ASN A 1126 -10.56 3.00 33.61
CA ASN A 1126 -10.05 4.28 33.10
C ASN A 1126 -11.03 5.42 33.40
N LEU A 1127 -10.52 6.52 33.96
CA LEU A 1127 -11.28 7.74 34.17
C LEU A 1127 -11.21 8.66 32.94
N SER A 1128 -12.30 9.38 32.67
CA SER A 1128 -12.28 10.60 31.87
C SER A 1128 -12.47 11.77 32.81
N VAL A 1129 -11.44 12.59 32.99
CA VAL A 1129 -11.43 13.71 33.94
C VAL A 1129 -11.67 15.02 33.19
N ASP A 1130 -12.56 15.86 33.72
CA ASP A 1130 -12.87 17.16 33.15
C ASP A 1130 -11.74 18.16 33.39
N GLY A 1131 -11.67 19.21 32.56
CA GLY A 1131 -10.69 20.28 32.74
C GLY A 1131 -10.90 21.01 34.07
N GLN A 1132 -9.79 21.40 34.72
CA GLN A 1132 -9.80 21.95 36.07
C GLN A 1132 -9.14 23.33 36.14
N ASP A 1133 -9.77 24.24 36.88
CA ASP A 1133 -9.34 25.64 37.02
C ASP A 1133 -9.07 25.92 38.51
N VAL A 1134 -7.81 26.15 38.88
CA VAL A 1134 -7.38 26.31 40.28
C VAL A 1134 -6.70 27.67 40.48
N ASN A 1135 -7.18 28.42 41.48
CA ASN A 1135 -6.68 29.77 41.79
C ASN A 1135 -6.10 29.82 43.20
N ASN A 1136 -5.12 30.69 43.44
CA ASN A 1136 -4.66 31.06 44.77
C ASN A 1136 -4.43 32.57 44.86
N LEU A 1137 -4.73 33.15 46.03
CA LEU A 1137 -4.44 34.53 46.36
C LEU A 1137 -3.78 34.57 47.73
N THR A 1138 -2.49 34.91 47.75
CA THR A 1138 -1.66 34.90 48.96
C THR A 1138 -1.26 36.32 49.32
N SER A 1139 -1.32 36.67 50.60
CA SER A 1139 -0.67 37.86 51.14
C SER A 1139 0.53 37.49 51.99
N THR A 1140 1.54 38.33 51.99
CA THR A 1140 2.74 38.18 52.82
C THR A 1140 2.95 39.41 53.68
N LEU A 1141 3.41 39.20 54.93
CA LEU A 1141 3.81 40.27 55.83
C LEU A 1141 5.05 39.83 56.62
N GLY A 1142 6.11 40.62 56.59
CA GLY A 1142 7.31 40.26 57.34
C GLY A 1142 8.43 41.27 57.22
N ALA A 1143 9.66 40.79 57.36
CA ALA A 1143 10.84 41.62 57.21
C ALA A 1143 12.05 40.82 56.74
N THR A 1144 12.96 41.53 56.08
CA THR A 1144 14.29 41.05 55.68
C THR A 1144 15.36 41.87 56.39
N ILE A 1145 16.48 41.25 56.77
CA ILE A 1145 17.66 41.94 57.29
C ILE A 1145 18.89 41.54 56.50
N ALA A 1146 19.63 42.52 55.98
CA ALA A 1146 20.82 42.33 55.17
C ALA A 1146 22.05 43.03 55.77
N TRP A 1147 23.21 42.38 55.73
CA TRP A 1147 24.45 42.84 56.34
C TRP A 1147 25.59 43.02 55.33
N PRO A 1148 25.67 44.14 54.60
CA PRO A 1148 26.74 44.34 53.63
C PRO A 1148 28.10 44.56 54.32
N VAL A 1149 29.07 43.68 54.06
CA VAL A 1149 30.44 43.74 54.60
C VAL A 1149 31.46 43.74 53.46
N ALA A 1150 32.25 44.82 53.35
CA ALA A 1150 33.33 44.90 52.38
C ALA A 1150 34.56 44.10 52.85
N THR A 1151 35.10 43.25 51.98
CA THR A 1151 36.32 42.45 52.23
C THR A 1151 37.32 42.59 51.09
N GLY A 1152 38.54 42.05 51.26
CA GLY A 1152 39.56 42.04 50.20
C GLY A 1152 39.20 41.22 48.94
N PHE A 1153 38.17 40.37 49.01
CA PHE A 1153 37.71 39.52 47.90
C PHE A 1153 36.48 40.08 47.17
N GLY A 1154 35.91 41.18 47.66
CA GLY A 1154 34.61 41.69 47.23
C GLY A 1154 33.71 41.99 48.43
N ARG A 1155 32.47 42.37 48.16
CA ARG A 1155 31.47 42.65 49.18
C ARG A 1155 30.61 41.42 49.44
N TRP A 1156 30.56 40.99 50.69
CA TRP A 1156 29.66 39.96 51.15
C TRP A 1156 28.37 40.57 51.69
N THR A 1157 27.22 39.96 51.39
CA THR A 1157 25.92 40.37 51.90
C THR A 1157 25.16 39.13 52.39
N PRO A 1158 25.31 38.74 53.67
CA PRO A 1158 24.41 37.81 54.32
C PRO A 1158 23.04 38.46 54.51
N GLU A 1159 22.00 37.66 54.39
CA GLU A 1159 20.60 38.07 54.49
C GLU A 1159 19.78 37.02 55.23
N LEU A 1160 18.83 37.47 56.04
CA LEU A 1160 17.79 36.64 56.65
C LEU A 1160 16.41 37.25 56.39
N ARG A 1161 15.44 36.42 56.03
CA ARG A 1161 14.04 36.78 55.76
C ARG A 1161 13.11 35.98 56.67
N ALA A 1162 12.06 36.62 57.17
CA ALA A 1162 10.97 35.94 57.87
C ALA A 1162 9.64 36.60 57.54
N VAL A 1163 8.67 35.84 57.04
CA VAL A 1163 7.36 36.33 56.61
C VAL A 1163 6.24 35.39 57.05
N TRP A 1164 5.09 35.97 57.41
CA TRP A 1164 3.81 35.26 57.53
C TRP A 1164 3.11 35.27 56.19
N LEU A 1165 2.50 34.14 55.81
CA LEU A 1165 1.70 33.99 54.59
C LEU A 1165 0.26 33.67 54.97
N HIS A 1166 -0.68 34.23 54.20
CA HIS A 1166 -2.09 33.94 54.32
C HIS A 1166 -2.75 33.78 52.95
N ASP A 1167 -3.33 32.60 52.69
CA ASP A 1167 -4.10 32.29 51.48
C ASP A 1167 -5.58 32.59 51.69
N TYR A 1168 -6.20 33.32 50.77
CA TYR A 1168 -7.61 33.72 50.83
C TYR A 1168 -8.58 32.77 50.13
N LEU A 1169 -8.05 31.82 49.35
CA LEU A 1169 -8.85 30.83 48.61
C LEU A 1169 -8.51 29.45 49.17
N ASP A 1170 -9.26 29.03 50.20
CA ASP A 1170 -9.05 27.80 50.98
C ASP A 1170 -10.17 26.76 50.81
N ASP A 1171 -11.18 27.02 49.98
CA ASP A 1171 -12.22 26.04 49.64
C ASP A 1171 -11.62 24.78 48.97
N PRO A 1172 -12.16 23.57 49.23
CA PRO A 1172 -11.70 22.35 48.59
C PRO A 1172 -11.76 22.40 47.06
N VAL A 1173 -10.76 21.82 46.40
CA VAL A 1173 -10.68 21.72 44.94
C VAL A 1173 -11.48 20.49 44.50
N VAL A 1174 -12.51 20.71 43.67
CA VAL A 1174 -13.36 19.63 43.16
C VAL A 1174 -12.82 19.11 41.82
N THR A 1175 -12.67 17.80 41.71
CA THR A 1175 -12.30 17.07 40.49
C THR A 1175 -13.51 16.28 40.00
N THR A 1176 -13.97 16.59 38.80
CA THR A 1176 -15.13 15.92 38.17
C THR A 1176 -14.71 15.12 36.94
N GLY A 1177 -15.55 14.18 36.57
CA GLY A 1177 -15.33 13.37 35.37
C GLY A 1177 -16.35 12.26 35.27
N THR A 1178 -16.01 11.23 34.48
CA THR A 1178 -16.80 10.01 34.35
C THR A 1178 -15.95 8.77 34.55
N LEU A 1179 -16.56 7.76 35.20
CA LEU A 1179 -16.06 6.40 35.33
C LEU A 1179 -17.06 5.50 34.59
N ALA A 1180 -16.62 4.80 33.54
CA ALA A 1180 -17.49 3.98 32.71
C ALA A 1180 -18.81 4.69 32.29
N GLY A 1181 -18.70 5.97 31.89
CA GLY A 1181 -19.83 6.81 31.49
C GLY A 1181 -20.66 7.40 32.64
N THR A 1182 -20.42 7.01 33.89
CA THR A 1182 -21.13 7.54 35.05
C THR A 1182 -20.38 8.71 35.69
N PRO A 1183 -21.04 9.86 35.93
CA PRO A 1183 -20.40 11.01 36.55
C PRO A 1183 -19.88 10.72 37.97
N PHE A 1184 -18.73 11.29 38.30
CA PHE A 1184 -18.23 11.36 39.67
C PHE A 1184 -17.79 12.79 40.01
N ALA A 1185 -17.73 13.10 41.30
CA ALA A 1185 -17.13 14.31 41.82
C ALA A 1185 -16.39 13.98 43.12
N THR A 1186 -15.10 14.30 43.17
CA THR A 1186 -14.24 14.14 44.35
C THR A 1186 -13.75 15.53 44.78
N ALA A 1187 -13.56 15.74 46.08
CA ALA A 1187 -13.12 17.02 46.63
C ALA A 1187 -11.87 16.86 47.47
N THR A 1188 -10.91 17.76 47.24
CA THR A 1188 -9.58 17.74 47.80
C THR A 1188 -9.36 18.97 48.68
N ASP A 1189 -8.92 18.80 49.92
CA ASP A 1189 -8.59 19.92 50.81
C ASP A 1189 -7.31 20.65 50.35
N ARG A 1190 -7.28 21.99 50.51
CA ARG A 1190 -6.10 22.82 50.22
C ARG A 1190 -5.14 22.84 51.42
N LEU A 1191 -3.91 23.33 51.19
CA LEU A 1191 -2.99 23.62 52.28
C LEU A 1191 -3.62 24.59 53.29
N ALA A 1192 -3.23 24.47 54.55
CA ALA A 1192 -3.68 25.38 55.59
C ALA A 1192 -3.43 26.85 55.18
N ALA A 1193 -4.45 27.70 55.37
CA ALA A 1193 -4.45 29.09 54.92
C ALA A 1193 -3.28 29.90 55.49
N ASP A 1194 -2.91 29.66 56.75
CA ASP A 1194 -1.81 30.36 57.43
C ASP A 1194 -0.50 29.58 57.41
N GLY A 1195 0.60 30.28 57.10
CA GLY A 1195 1.96 29.72 57.10
C GLY A 1195 3.05 30.71 57.48
N ALA A 1196 4.27 30.21 57.64
CA ALA A 1196 5.48 31.00 57.83
C ALA A 1196 6.54 30.60 56.81
N GLU A 1197 7.23 31.57 56.23
CA GLU A 1197 8.40 31.35 55.38
C GLU A 1197 9.61 32.03 56.00
N VAL A 1198 10.73 31.30 55.97
CA VAL A 1198 12.02 31.76 56.46
C VAL A 1198 13.07 31.57 55.37
N GLY A 1199 13.88 32.59 55.16
CA GLY A 1199 14.93 32.60 54.14
C GLY A 1199 16.28 32.97 54.73
N ALA A 1200 17.34 32.39 54.16
CA ALA A 1200 18.72 32.77 54.43
C ALA A 1200 19.51 32.82 53.12
N ALA A 1201 20.12 33.97 52.83
CA ALA A 1201 20.89 34.15 51.60
C ALA A 1201 22.29 34.73 51.88
N LEU A 1202 23.21 34.48 50.96
CA LEU A 1202 24.57 35.00 50.99
C LEU A 1202 25.01 35.38 49.57
N ALA A 1203 25.30 36.66 49.35
CA ALA A 1203 25.81 37.16 48.09
C ALA A 1203 27.26 37.65 48.20
N LEU A 1204 28.05 37.45 47.15
CA LEU A 1204 29.39 38.00 46.95
C LEU A 1204 29.42 38.82 45.65
N GLU A 1205 29.65 40.13 45.78
CA GLU A 1205 29.88 41.03 44.65
C GLU A 1205 31.39 41.28 44.46
N THR A 1206 31.94 40.92 43.30
CA THR A 1206 33.37 41.09 42.99
C THR A 1206 33.57 41.60 41.56
N GLY A 1207 33.86 42.90 41.44
CA GLY A 1207 33.96 43.57 40.13
C GLY A 1207 32.63 43.57 39.37
N ARG A 1208 32.60 42.91 38.20
CA ARG A 1208 31.42 42.74 37.35
C ARG A 1208 30.61 41.48 37.66
N LEU A 1209 31.09 40.62 38.56
CA LEU A 1209 30.48 39.34 38.88
C LEU A 1209 29.75 39.39 40.21
N LEU A 1210 28.58 38.74 40.27
CA LEU A 1210 27.84 38.46 41.49
C LEU A 1210 27.60 36.95 41.59
N PHE A 1211 27.92 36.39 42.76
CA PHE A 1211 27.58 35.01 43.11
C PHE A 1211 26.64 35.03 44.31
N GLY A 1212 25.61 34.19 44.31
CA GLY A 1212 24.64 34.09 45.39
C GLY A 1212 24.27 32.66 45.73
N ALA A 1213 24.00 32.39 46.99
CA ALA A 1213 23.38 31.15 47.44
C ALA A 1213 22.25 31.48 48.42
N GLU A 1214 21.15 30.73 48.35
CA GLU A 1214 19.96 30.97 49.15
C GLU A 1214 19.31 29.66 49.57
N TYR A 1215 18.71 29.70 50.75
CA TYR A 1215 17.81 28.69 51.27
C TYR A 1215 16.48 29.35 51.65
N VAL A 1216 15.36 28.73 51.24
CA VAL A 1216 14.00 29.14 51.61
C VAL A 1216 13.27 27.93 52.19
N GLY A 1217 12.62 28.11 53.33
CA GLY A 1217 11.76 27.09 53.93
C GLY A 1217 10.37 27.65 54.22
N GLN A 1218 9.33 26.94 53.79
CA GLN A 1218 7.93 27.28 54.07
C GLN A 1218 7.31 26.23 55.00
N PHE A 1219 6.57 26.69 56.00
CA PHE A 1219 5.96 25.85 57.02
C PHE A 1219 4.49 26.21 57.20
N ARG A 1220 3.63 25.23 57.04
CA ARG A 1220 2.17 25.30 57.25
C ARG A 1220 1.73 24.08 58.05
N SER A 1221 0.52 24.08 58.58
CA SER A 1221 -0.01 22.87 59.25
C SER A 1221 -0.09 21.73 58.23
N GLY A 1222 0.64 20.64 58.47
CA GLY A 1222 0.67 19.46 57.59
C GLY A 1222 1.47 19.62 56.30
N TYR A 1223 2.19 20.74 56.12
CA TYR A 1223 3.02 20.96 54.93
C TYR A 1223 4.32 21.68 55.28
N GLU A 1224 5.42 21.19 54.73
CA GLU A 1224 6.72 21.84 54.80
C GLU A 1224 7.42 21.76 53.44
N SER A 1225 8.13 22.82 53.07
CA SER A 1225 8.98 22.83 51.87
C SER A 1225 10.34 23.43 52.15
N HIS A 1226 11.33 22.95 51.42
CA HIS A 1226 12.72 23.36 51.51
C HIS A 1226 13.29 23.54 50.11
N ALA A 1227 13.78 24.74 49.80
CA ALA A 1227 14.36 25.09 48.52
C ALA A 1227 15.76 25.67 48.69
N GLY A 1228 16.66 25.29 47.79
CA GLY A 1228 18.01 25.83 47.67
C GLY A 1228 18.22 26.44 46.29
N LEU A 1229 18.82 27.63 46.24
CA LEU A 1229 19.11 28.32 45.00
C LEU A 1229 20.57 28.78 44.95
N ALA A 1230 21.18 28.70 43.76
CA ALA A 1230 22.55 29.15 43.51
C ALA A 1230 22.60 30.01 42.24
N LYS A 1231 23.12 31.23 42.36
CA LYS A 1231 23.08 32.27 41.32
C LYS A 1231 24.47 32.71 40.89
N GLY A 1232 24.61 32.98 39.59
CA GLY A 1232 25.70 33.77 39.01
C GLY A 1232 25.15 34.89 38.13
N ALA A 1233 25.74 36.08 38.19
CA ALA A 1233 25.35 37.21 37.34
C ALA A 1233 26.54 38.04 36.88
N LEU A 1234 26.39 38.67 35.72
CA LEU A 1234 27.39 39.52 35.06
C LEU A 1234 26.77 40.89 34.74
N ARG A 1235 27.39 41.95 35.27
CA ARG A 1235 27.06 43.35 35.00
C ARG A 1235 27.93 43.90 33.86
N PHE A 1236 27.37 44.59 32.87
CA PHE A 1236 28.10 45.11 31.71
C PHE A 1236 27.84 46.57 31.37
#